data_AF-A0A1D6NUH7-F1
#
_entry.id   AF-A0A1D6NUH7-F1
#
_cell.length_a   1.000
_cell.length_b   1.000
_cell.length_c   1.000
_cell.angle_alpha   90.00
_cell.angle_beta   90.00
_cell.angle_gamma   90.00
#
_symmetry.space_group_name_H-M   'P 1'
#
loop_
_entity.id
_entity.type
_entity.pdbx_description
1 polymer ?
#
loop_
_entity_poly.entity_id
_entity_poly.type
_entity_poly.pdbx_seq_one_letter_code
_entity_poly.pdbx_strand_id
1 'polypeptide(L)'
;MWNGAPPPPPPQMAAAPPPPGTTVPGAGQPPPPPPPAGAPLGGKPLTPAELEAQLVEKARKWHQLNSKRYGDKRKFGFVEAQKEDMPPEHVRKIIRDHGDMSSKKYRHDKRVYLGALKFVPHAVYKLLENMPMPWEQVRHVKILYHITGAITFINEIPWVVEPIYLAQWGTMWIMMRREKRDRRHFKRMRFPPFDDEEPPLDYADNLLDVEPLEAIQLELDEEEDAAVYEWFYDHKPLMKTKLINGPSYRKWHLSLPIMATLYRLAGQLLSDLIDRNYFYLFDMESFFTAKALNMCIPGGPKFEPLYRDMEKGDEDWNEFNDINKLIIRQPLRTEYRIAFPHLYNNRPRKVKLGIYHTPMIMYIKTEDPDLPAFYYDPLINPITSTNKVDRRERKAAEEEDDEDFCLPEDVEPLLKQTELYTDTTAAGISLLFAPKPFNMRSGRTRRAEDIPLVSEWFKEHCPPAYPVKVRVSYQKLLKCYVLNELHHRPPKAQKKKHLFRSLQATKFFQTTELDWAEAGLQVCKQGYNMLNLLIHRKNLNYLHLDYNFNLKPVKTLTTKERKKSRFGNAFHLCREILRLTKLVVDANIQFRLGNVDAFQLADGLQYIFSHVGQLTGVMIGIDLAYNLHSAFGNWFPGSKPLLQQAMNKIMKSNPALYVLRERIRKGLQLYSSEPTEPYLSSQNYGEIFSNQIIWFVDDTNVYRVTIHKTFEGNLTTKPINGAIFIFNPRTGQLFLKVIHTSVWAGQKRLGQLAKWKTAEEVAALVRSLPVEEQPKQIIVTRKGMLDPLEVHLLDFPNIVIKGSELQLPFQACLKIEKFGDLILKATEPQMVLYNIYDDWLKSISSYTAFSRIVLILRALHVNNEKAKMLLKPDKTIVTEPHHIWPSLNDEQWLKVECALRDLILSDYAKKNNVNTSALTQSEMRDIILGAEIAPPSQQRQQIAEIEKQSRETTQLTAVTTRTTNVHGDELIITTTSPYEQQAFASKTDWRVRAISATNLYLRVNHIYVNSDDIKETGYTYIMPKNILKKFICVADLRTQIAGFLYGLSPQDNPQVKEIRCIAIPPQHGTHQMVTLPSNLPEHEFLNDLEPLGWMHTQPNEAPQLSPQDLTSHAKILENNKQWDGEKCIILTCSFTPGSCSLTAYKLTPSGYEWGRSNKDNGSNPHGYLPTHYEKVQMLLSDRFLGFYMIPDNTPWNFNFMGVKHDPQMKYNMKLGMPRDFYHEDHRPTHFLEFSNIEEGEVAEGDREDTFT
;
A
#
# COMPACT_ATOMS: atom_id res chain seq x y z
N MET A 1 46.61 44.61 -35.17
CA MET A 1 47.38 44.01 -34.06
C MET A 1 46.43 43.12 -33.29
N TRP A 2 46.60 41.82 -33.05
CA TRP A 2 47.71 40.90 -33.23
C TRP A 2 47.16 39.46 -33.41
N ASN A 3 47.88 38.71 -34.23
CA ASN A 3 47.93 37.27 -34.53
C ASN A 3 47.32 36.23 -33.56
N GLY A 4 46.48 35.34 -34.11
CA GLY A 4 46.83 33.95 -34.49
C GLY A 4 47.35 32.94 -33.45
N ALA A 5 46.52 31.93 -33.15
CA ALA A 5 46.93 30.52 -32.97
C ALA A 5 45.72 29.58 -33.21
N PRO A 6 45.85 28.46 -33.95
CA PRO A 6 44.78 27.47 -34.13
C PRO A 6 44.71 26.47 -32.96
N PRO A 7 43.53 25.89 -32.65
CA PRO A 7 43.35 24.93 -31.56
C PRO A 7 43.94 23.54 -31.88
N PRO A 8 44.30 22.74 -30.85
CA PRO A 8 44.94 21.43 -31.01
C PRO A 8 43.95 20.33 -31.49
N PRO A 9 44.45 19.23 -32.07
CA PRO A 9 43.63 18.13 -32.56
C PRO A 9 43.01 17.31 -31.41
N PRO A 10 41.82 16.69 -31.61
CA PRO A 10 41.15 15.90 -30.59
C PRO A 10 41.88 14.57 -30.30
N PRO A 11 41.79 14.06 -29.06
CA PRO A 11 42.50 12.84 -28.65
C PRO A 11 41.91 11.58 -29.30
N GLN A 12 42.81 10.65 -29.65
CA GLN A 12 42.49 9.32 -30.17
C GLN A 12 41.61 8.54 -29.18
N MET A 13 40.37 8.24 -29.57
CA MET A 13 39.51 7.31 -28.84
C MET A 13 40.05 5.89 -28.99
N ALA A 14 40.49 5.32 -27.87
CA ALA A 14 40.75 3.89 -27.74
C ALA A 14 39.46 3.09 -27.99
N ALA A 15 39.56 2.05 -28.82
CA ALA A 15 38.47 1.15 -29.13
C ALA A 15 38.05 0.36 -27.87
N ALA A 16 36.76 0.42 -27.53
CA ALA A 16 36.17 -0.42 -26.49
C ALA A 16 36.11 -1.90 -26.95
N PRO A 17 36.31 -2.87 -26.03
CA PRO A 17 36.23 -4.29 -26.36
C PRO A 17 34.78 -4.72 -26.67
N PRO A 18 34.56 -5.72 -27.56
CA PRO A 18 33.23 -6.19 -27.91
C PRO A 18 32.61 -7.03 -26.76
N PRO A 19 31.26 -7.00 -26.61
CA PRO A 19 30.56 -7.74 -25.56
C PRO A 19 30.57 -9.28 -25.80
N PRO A 20 30.52 -10.12 -24.75
CA PRO A 20 30.60 -11.56 -24.89
C PRO A 20 29.25 -12.16 -25.33
N GLY A 21 29.30 -13.11 -26.27
CA GLY A 21 28.21 -14.08 -26.44
C GLY A 21 27.23 -13.82 -27.58
N THR A 22 27.70 -13.85 -28.82
CA THR A 22 26.87 -14.27 -29.97
C THR A 22 27.64 -15.25 -30.84
N THR A 23 27.31 -16.53 -30.70
CA THR A 23 27.72 -17.60 -31.61
C THR A 23 27.11 -17.35 -32.99
N VAL A 24 27.94 -16.97 -33.96
CA VAL A 24 27.58 -16.90 -35.38
C VAL A 24 27.72 -18.32 -35.96
N PRO A 25 26.67 -18.94 -36.52
CA PRO A 25 26.81 -20.18 -37.27
C PRO A 25 27.35 -19.88 -38.67
N GLY A 26 28.50 -20.47 -39.01
CA GLY A 26 28.84 -20.80 -40.40
C GLY A 26 29.36 -19.66 -41.27
N ALA A 27 30.41 -18.96 -40.84
CA ALA A 27 31.35 -18.39 -41.80
C ALA A 27 32.17 -19.56 -42.36
N GLY A 28 31.79 -20.04 -43.56
CA GLY A 28 32.65 -20.95 -44.32
C GLY A 28 34.04 -20.34 -44.45
N GLN A 29 35.07 -21.15 -44.20
CA GLN A 29 36.46 -20.75 -44.32
C GLN A 29 36.68 -19.96 -45.63
N PRO A 30 37.43 -18.85 -45.59
CA PRO A 30 37.90 -18.25 -46.83
C PRO A 30 38.71 -19.33 -47.57
N PRO A 31 38.51 -19.52 -48.89
CA PRO A 31 39.33 -20.45 -49.64
C PRO A 31 40.81 -20.09 -49.42
N PRO A 32 41.70 -21.09 -49.28
CA PRO A 32 43.12 -20.84 -49.07
C PRO A 32 43.68 -19.90 -50.14
N PRO A 33 44.65 -19.03 -49.80
CA PRO A 33 45.28 -18.16 -50.78
C PRO A 33 45.84 -19.02 -51.93
N PRO A 34 45.69 -18.60 -53.20
CA PRO A 34 46.29 -19.32 -54.30
C PRO A 34 47.82 -19.37 -54.09
N PRO A 35 48.47 -20.50 -54.40
CA PRO A 35 49.91 -20.67 -54.22
C PRO A 35 50.69 -19.63 -55.03
N PRO A 36 51.92 -19.27 -54.59
CA PRO A 36 52.77 -18.33 -55.31
C PRO A 36 53.01 -18.83 -56.74
N ALA A 37 53.00 -17.91 -57.71
CA ALA A 37 53.16 -18.18 -59.12
C ALA A 37 54.44 -18.98 -59.39
N GLY A 38 54.29 -20.29 -59.55
CA GLY A 38 55.29 -21.17 -60.15
C GLY A 38 55.37 -20.92 -61.66
N ALA A 39 56.59 -20.92 -62.17
CA ALA A 39 56.99 -20.50 -63.51
C ALA A 39 56.09 -21.04 -64.67
N PRO A 40 55.88 -20.24 -65.73
CA PRO A 40 55.29 -20.76 -66.96
C PRO A 40 56.27 -21.67 -67.72
N LEU A 41 55.69 -22.74 -68.27
CA LEU A 41 56.01 -23.39 -69.55
C LEU A 41 57.04 -24.54 -69.57
N GLY A 42 56.48 -25.74 -69.66
CA GLY A 42 56.78 -26.68 -70.75
C GLY A 42 55.53 -26.90 -71.61
N GLY A 43 54.94 -25.83 -72.16
CA GLY A 43 53.77 -25.88 -73.04
C GLY A 43 54.02 -24.99 -74.26
N LYS A 44 53.61 -25.43 -75.45
CA LYS A 44 53.87 -24.76 -76.73
C LYS A 44 53.49 -23.27 -76.72
N PRO A 45 54.21 -22.38 -77.42
CA PRO A 45 53.81 -20.98 -77.56
C PRO A 45 52.40 -20.92 -78.16
N LEU A 46 51.47 -20.38 -77.38
CA LEU A 46 50.12 -20.08 -77.82
C LEU A 46 50.22 -19.10 -78.99
N THR A 47 49.46 -19.35 -80.04
CA THR A 47 49.36 -18.40 -81.16
C THR A 47 48.80 -17.06 -80.65
N PRO A 48 49.11 -15.93 -81.30
CA PRO A 48 48.58 -14.62 -80.90
C PRO A 48 47.05 -14.61 -80.71
N ALA A 49 46.34 -15.40 -81.52
CA ALA A 49 44.89 -15.57 -81.43
C ALA A 49 44.41 -16.29 -80.17
N GLU A 50 45.15 -17.29 -79.67
CA GLU A 50 44.81 -18.02 -78.45
C GLU A 50 45.11 -17.21 -77.18
N LEU A 51 46.15 -16.37 -77.22
CA LEU A 51 46.46 -15.42 -76.15
C LEU A 51 45.41 -14.31 -76.05
N GLU A 52 44.98 -13.77 -77.19
CA GLU A 52 43.87 -12.82 -77.29
C GLU A 52 42.57 -13.42 -76.72
N ALA A 53 42.25 -14.67 -77.09
CA ALA A 53 41.07 -15.36 -76.57
C ALA A 53 41.11 -15.55 -75.05
N GLN A 54 42.26 -15.91 -74.47
CA GLN A 54 42.41 -16.03 -73.01
C GLN A 54 42.32 -14.68 -72.29
N LEU A 55 42.85 -13.60 -72.88
CA LEU A 55 42.75 -12.25 -72.32
C LEU A 55 41.32 -11.72 -72.38
N VAL A 56 40.59 -11.97 -73.47
CA VAL A 56 39.16 -11.66 -73.60
C VAL A 56 38.34 -12.44 -72.58
N GLU A 57 38.64 -13.72 -72.36
CA GLU A 57 37.94 -14.52 -71.35
C GLU A 57 38.26 -14.06 -69.93
N LYS A 58 39.51 -13.67 -69.65
CA LYS A 58 39.93 -13.08 -68.38
C LYS A 58 39.26 -11.73 -68.15
N ALA A 59 39.15 -10.88 -69.16
CA ALA A 59 38.44 -9.60 -69.11
C ALA A 59 36.94 -9.82 -68.88
N ARG A 60 36.32 -10.81 -69.52
CA ARG A 60 34.92 -11.19 -69.29
C ARG A 60 34.69 -11.67 -67.87
N LYS A 61 35.56 -12.54 -67.34
CA LYS A 61 35.51 -13.02 -65.95
C LYS A 61 35.72 -11.87 -64.95
N TRP A 62 36.63 -10.94 -65.23
CA TRP A 62 36.87 -9.74 -64.42
C TRP A 62 35.66 -8.79 -64.42
N HIS A 63 35.06 -8.55 -65.59
CA HIS A 63 33.88 -7.71 -65.71
C HIS A 63 32.69 -8.34 -64.98
N GLN A 64 32.44 -9.64 -65.15
CA GLN A 64 31.40 -10.35 -64.40
C GLN A 64 31.63 -10.32 -62.88
N LEU A 65 32.89 -10.47 -62.45
CA LEU A 65 33.27 -10.39 -61.04
C LEU A 65 33.00 -9.00 -60.46
N ASN A 66 33.42 -7.93 -61.15
CA ASN A 66 33.23 -6.57 -60.68
C ASN A 66 31.77 -6.13 -60.73
N SER A 67 31.01 -6.48 -61.78
CA SER A 67 29.57 -6.23 -61.84
C SER A 67 28.80 -6.95 -60.72
N LYS A 68 29.21 -8.16 -60.34
CA LYS A 68 28.60 -8.88 -59.21
C LYS A 68 29.07 -8.38 -57.84
N ARG A 69 30.35 -8.00 -57.71
CA ARG A 69 30.96 -7.55 -56.46
C ARG A 69 30.53 -6.15 -56.06
N TYR A 70 30.47 -5.23 -57.02
CA TYR A 70 30.10 -3.82 -56.82
C TYR A 70 28.67 -3.50 -57.27
N GLY A 71 27.82 -4.52 -57.43
CA GLY A 71 26.40 -4.31 -57.70
C GLY A 71 25.71 -3.57 -56.55
N ASP A 72 24.67 -2.80 -56.87
CA ASP A 72 24.01 -1.90 -55.90
C ASP A 72 23.51 -2.60 -54.63
N LYS A 73 23.13 -3.88 -54.73
CA LYS A 73 22.68 -4.72 -53.59
C LYS A 73 23.78 -5.09 -52.59
N ARG A 74 25.05 -4.88 -52.94
CA ARG A 74 26.22 -5.19 -52.08
C ARG A 74 26.91 -3.94 -51.53
N LYS A 75 26.33 -2.75 -51.76
CA LYS A 75 26.83 -1.50 -51.18
C LYS A 75 26.75 -1.55 -49.66
N PHE A 76 27.74 -0.98 -48.97
CA PHE A 76 27.71 -0.82 -47.53
C PHE A 76 26.52 0.08 -47.14
N GLY A 77 25.68 -0.37 -46.21
CA GLY A 77 24.42 0.31 -45.87
C GLY A 77 23.22 -0.01 -46.77
N PHE A 78 23.35 -0.97 -47.70
CA PHE A 78 22.19 -1.49 -48.44
C PHE A 78 21.21 -2.16 -47.48
N VAL A 79 19.96 -1.67 -47.48
CA VAL A 79 18.85 -2.27 -46.74
C VAL A 79 18.07 -3.14 -47.71
N GLU A 80 17.88 -4.41 -47.38
CA GLU A 80 17.05 -5.32 -48.18
C GLU A 80 15.62 -4.77 -48.34
N ALA A 81 14.96 -5.16 -49.44
CA ALA A 81 13.59 -4.75 -49.70
C ALA A 81 12.67 -5.13 -48.52
N GLN A 82 11.72 -4.24 -48.21
CA GLN A 82 10.72 -4.49 -47.18
C GLN A 82 9.94 -5.76 -47.51
N LYS A 83 9.60 -6.56 -46.49
CA LYS A 83 8.72 -7.73 -46.68
C LYS A 83 7.41 -7.29 -47.30
N GLU A 84 7.06 -7.97 -48.40
CA GLU A 84 5.77 -7.82 -49.05
C GLU A 84 4.69 -8.58 -48.28
N ASP A 85 3.44 -8.16 -48.49
CA ASP A 85 2.29 -8.79 -47.87
C ASP A 85 2.00 -10.14 -48.53
N MET A 86 1.85 -11.17 -47.70
CA MET A 86 1.48 -12.51 -48.13
C MET A 86 -0.02 -12.59 -48.46
N PRO A 87 -0.44 -13.53 -49.32
CA PRO A 87 -1.87 -13.78 -49.55
C PRO A 87 -2.62 -14.16 -48.26
N PRO A 88 -3.83 -13.63 -48.02
CA PRO A 88 -4.68 -13.97 -46.85
C PRO A 88 -4.90 -15.48 -46.67
N GLU A 89 -5.01 -16.22 -47.76
CA GLU A 89 -5.26 -17.66 -47.77
C GLU A 89 -4.12 -18.45 -47.10
N HIS A 90 -2.90 -17.90 -47.12
CA HIS A 90 -1.73 -18.53 -46.52
C HIS A 90 -1.89 -18.67 -45.00
N VAL A 91 -2.25 -17.59 -44.30
CA VAL A 91 -2.46 -17.64 -42.85
C VAL A 91 -3.72 -18.43 -42.50
N ARG A 92 -4.78 -18.30 -43.30
CA ARG A 92 -6.03 -19.04 -43.11
C ARG A 92 -5.82 -20.56 -43.15
N LYS A 93 -5.04 -21.03 -44.13
CA LYS A 93 -4.66 -22.45 -44.24
C LYS A 93 -3.83 -22.92 -43.05
N ILE A 94 -2.86 -22.12 -42.58
CA ILE A 94 -2.05 -22.47 -41.41
C ILE A 94 -2.91 -22.65 -40.16
N ILE A 95 -3.83 -21.71 -39.89
CA ILE A 95 -4.71 -21.76 -38.72
C ILE A 95 -5.71 -22.92 -38.80
N ARG A 96 -6.16 -23.27 -40.01
CA ARG A 96 -7.02 -24.44 -40.24
C ARG A 96 -6.26 -25.74 -40.01
N ASP A 97 -5.09 -25.90 -40.62
CA ASP A 97 -4.25 -27.11 -40.54
C ASP A 97 -3.78 -27.41 -39.10
N HIS A 98 -3.47 -26.37 -38.31
CA HIS A 98 -3.04 -26.53 -36.92
C HIS A 98 -4.20 -26.91 -35.98
N GLY A 99 -5.44 -26.56 -36.31
CA GLY A 99 -6.65 -26.98 -35.60
C GLY A 99 -6.60 -26.70 -34.09
N ASP A 100 -6.80 -27.74 -33.29
CA ASP A 100 -6.74 -27.76 -31.82
C ASP A 100 -5.36 -28.21 -31.28
N MET A 101 -4.37 -28.40 -32.17
CA MET A 101 -3.04 -28.92 -31.85
C MET A 101 -3.05 -30.33 -31.25
N SER A 102 -4.08 -31.15 -31.46
CA SER A 102 -4.13 -32.55 -31.00
C SER A 102 -3.16 -33.46 -31.78
N SER A 103 -2.98 -33.20 -33.09
CA SER A 103 -2.16 -34.01 -33.99
C SER A 103 -0.67 -34.07 -33.58
N LYS A 104 -0.07 -35.26 -33.72
CA LYS A 104 1.36 -35.49 -33.46
C LYS A 104 2.28 -34.73 -34.44
N LYS A 105 1.79 -34.40 -35.63
CA LYS A 105 2.52 -33.64 -36.67
C LYS A 105 3.06 -32.32 -36.13
N TYR A 106 2.25 -31.62 -35.32
CA TYR A 106 2.56 -30.27 -34.80
C TYR A 106 3.19 -30.29 -33.39
N ARG A 107 3.80 -31.41 -32.97
CA ARG A 107 4.40 -31.54 -31.63
C ARG A 107 5.46 -30.47 -31.35
N HIS A 108 6.27 -30.12 -32.35
CA HIS A 108 7.34 -29.12 -32.22
C HIS A 108 6.76 -27.71 -32.02
N ASP A 109 5.62 -27.41 -32.64
CA ASP A 109 4.99 -26.10 -32.61
C ASP A 109 4.23 -25.83 -31.30
N LYS A 110 3.83 -26.86 -30.55
CA LYS A 110 3.17 -26.70 -29.23
C LYS A 110 3.97 -25.82 -28.27
N ARG A 111 5.31 -25.90 -28.32
CA ARG A 111 6.18 -25.06 -27.50
C ARG A 111 6.09 -23.58 -27.89
N VAL A 112 5.96 -23.30 -29.18
CA VAL A 112 5.84 -21.93 -29.72
C VAL A 112 4.52 -21.30 -29.28
N TYR A 113 3.41 -22.03 -29.34
CA TYR A 113 2.10 -21.55 -28.86
C TYR A 113 2.15 -21.16 -27.37
N LEU A 114 2.74 -22.01 -26.52
CA LEU A 114 2.93 -21.68 -25.10
C LEU A 114 3.84 -20.46 -24.88
N GLY A 115 4.88 -20.31 -25.70
CA GLY A 115 5.75 -19.14 -25.67
C GLY A 115 5.06 -17.85 -26.13
N ALA A 116 4.06 -17.95 -27.00
CA ALA A 116 3.29 -16.84 -27.51
C ALA A 116 2.23 -16.33 -26.52
N LEU A 117 1.83 -17.14 -25.52
CA LEU A 117 0.84 -16.76 -24.50
C LEU A 117 1.17 -15.44 -23.79
N LYS A 118 2.45 -15.14 -23.58
CA LYS A 118 2.90 -13.88 -22.95
C LYS A 118 2.55 -12.62 -23.78
N PHE A 119 2.31 -12.77 -25.07
CA PHE A 119 1.98 -11.67 -25.98
C PHE A 119 0.48 -11.55 -26.27
N VAL A 120 -0.36 -12.49 -25.80
CA VAL A 120 -1.82 -12.44 -25.97
C VAL A 120 -2.43 -11.12 -25.49
N PRO A 121 -2.03 -10.53 -24.33
CA PRO A 121 -2.57 -9.23 -23.93
C PRO A 121 -2.30 -8.11 -24.95
N HIS A 122 -1.15 -8.15 -25.63
CA HIS A 122 -0.84 -7.18 -26.69
C HIS A 122 -1.65 -7.44 -27.96
N ALA A 123 -1.85 -8.71 -28.34
CA ALA A 123 -2.71 -9.06 -29.48
C ALA A 123 -4.16 -8.61 -29.24
N VAL A 124 -4.70 -8.87 -28.05
CA VAL A 124 -6.03 -8.41 -27.64
C VAL A 124 -6.13 -6.89 -27.63
N TYR A 125 -5.14 -6.19 -27.07
CA TYR A 125 -5.13 -4.72 -27.06
C TYR A 125 -5.23 -4.17 -28.50
N LYS A 126 -4.41 -4.67 -29.42
CA LYS A 126 -4.42 -4.22 -30.82
C LYS A 126 -5.69 -4.62 -31.57
N LEU A 127 -6.28 -5.77 -31.23
CA LEU A 127 -7.56 -6.21 -31.77
C LEU A 127 -8.67 -5.24 -31.38
N LEU A 128 -8.82 -4.94 -30.09
CA LEU A 128 -9.87 -4.06 -29.59
C LEU A 128 -9.65 -2.58 -29.96
N GLU A 129 -8.41 -2.12 -30.05
CA GLU A 129 -8.06 -0.76 -30.54
C GLU A 129 -8.52 -0.55 -32.00
N ASN A 130 -8.59 -1.60 -32.82
CA ASN A 130 -9.01 -1.50 -34.22
C ASN A 130 -10.42 -2.03 -34.50
N MET A 131 -11.30 -2.05 -33.49
CA MET A 131 -12.70 -2.48 -33.65
C MET A 131 -13.44 -1.64 -34.72
N PRO A 132 -14.18 -2.27 -35.66
CA PRO A 132 -14.99 -1.56 -36.65
C PRO A 132 -15.93 -0.55 -35.98
N MET A 133 -16.02 0.65 -36.56
CA MET A 133 -16.93 1.67 -36.05
C MET A 133 -18.36 1.39 -36.53
N PRO A 134 -19.42 1.85 -35.85
CA PRO A 134 -20.80 1.46 -36.16
C PRO A 134 -21.31 1.83 -37.57
N TRP A 135 -20.64 2.77 -38.24
CA TRP A 135 -20.91 3.17 -39.63
C TRP A 135 -20.15 2.33 -40.68
N GLU A 136 -19.30 1.40 -40.24
CA GLU A 136 -18.53 0.49 -41.09
C GLU A 136 -19.15 -0.92 -41.03
N GLN A 137 -19.34 -1.55 -42.19
CA GLN A 137 -19.80 -2.95 -42.26
C GLN A 137 -18.66 -3.94 -42.04
N VAL A 138 -17.51 -3.67 -42.66
CA VAL A 138 -16.31 -4.51 -42.67
C VAL A 138 -15.09 -3.61 -42.54
N ARG A 139 -14.07 -4.08 -41.81
CA ARG A 139 -12.78 -3.38 -41.72
C ARG A 139 -11.65 -4.35 -42.05
N HIS A 140 -10.92 -4.05 -43.10
CA HIS A 140 -9.66 -4.72 -43.39
C HIS A 140 -8.51 -4.06 -42.61
N VAL A 141 -7.69 -4.90 -42.00
CA VAL A 141 -6.61 -4.51 -41.10
C VAL A 141 -5.33 -5.22 -41.46
N LYS A 142 -4.20 -4.51 -41.40
CA LYS A 142 -2.87 -5.13 -41.56
C LYS A 142 -2.56 -6.03 -40.37
N ILE A 143 -2.16 -7.25 -40.69
CA ILE A 143 -1.86 -8.31 -39.75
C ILE A 143 -0.37 -8.62 -39.77
N LEU A 144 0.18 -8.90 -38.59
CA LEU A 144 1.49 -9.51 -38.39
C LEU A 144 1.28 -10.85 -37.69
N TYR A 145 1.52 -11.97 -38.37
CA TYR A 145 1.27 -13.31 -37.84
C TYR A 145 2.54 -14.15 -37.79
N HIS A 146 2.62 -15.06 -36.82
CA HIS A 146 3.71 -16.02 -36.74
C HIS A 146 3.55 -17.12 -37.81
N ILE A 147 4.63 -17.56 -38.45
CA ILE A 147 4.61 -18.54 -39.56
C ILE A 147 3.97 -19.90 -39.19
N THR A 148 3.87 -20.23 -37.91
CA THR A 148 3.18 -21.45 -37.41
C THR A 148 1.74 -21.21 -36.96
N GLY A 149 1.20 -20.01 -37.19
CA GLY A 149 -0.14 -19.62 -36.72
C GLY A 149 -0.25 -19.44 -35.21
N ALA A 150 0.87 -19.43 -34.48
CA ALA A 150 0.87 -19.36 -33.02
C ALA A 150 0.20 -18.09 -32.47
N ILE A 151 0.38 -16.95 -33.12
CA ILE A 151 -0.24 -15.69 -32.71
C ILE A 151 -0.43 -14.76 -33.91
N THR A 152 -1.52 -14.00 -33.89
CA THR A 152 -1.89 -12.98 -34.87
C THR A 152 -1.96 -11.62 -34.16
N PHE A 153 -1.25 -10.61 -34.68
CA PHE A 153 -1.33 -9.22 -34.20
C PHE A 153 -1.92 -8.31 -35.27
N ILE A 154 -2.77 -7.36 -34.88
CA ILE A 154 -3.11 -6.22 -35.74
C ILE A 154 -1.98 -5.19 -35.68
N ASN A 155 -1.36 -4.91 -36.83
CA ASN A 155 -0.23 -3.99 -36.99
C ASN A 155 -0.68 -2.59 -37.48
N GLU A 156 -1.79 -2.09 -36.95
CA GLU A 156 -2.33 -0.77 -37.26
C GLU A 156 -2.64 0.05 -36.00
N ILE A 157 -2.60 1.36 -36.13
CA ILE A 157 -3.06 2.30 -35.12
C ILE A 157 -4.20 3.10 -35.76
N PRO A 158 -5.38 3.22 -35.13
CA PRO A 158 -6.56 3.86 -35.72
C PRO A 158 -6.41 5.38 -35.70
N TRP A 159 -5.70 5.94 -36.68
CA TRP A 159 -5.61 7.38 -36.85
C TRP A 159 -6.90 7.92 -37.46
N VAL A 160 -7.51 8.88 -36.77
CA VAL A 160 -8.73 9.56 -37.21
C VAL A 160 -8.51 11.06 -37.25
N VAL A 161 -9.23 11.73 -38.14
CA VAL A 161 -9.29 13.19 -38.19
C VAL A 161 -10.34 13.66 -37.18
N GLU A 162 -9.90 14.40 -36.17
CA GLU A 162 -10.71 14.76 -35.01
C GLU A 162 -12.09 15.39 -35.33
N PRO A 163 -12.21 16.43 -36.20
CA PRO A 163 -13.52 16.99 -36.54
C PRO A 163 -14.42 16.02 -37.29
N ILE A 164 -13.86 15.18 -38.18
CA ILE A 164 -14.63 14.17 -38.93
C ILE A 164 -15.17 13.11 -37.96
N TYR A 165 -14.32 12.62 -37.05
CA TYR A 165 -14.70 11.60 -36.08
C TYR A 165 -15.79 12.08 -35.11
N LEU A 166 -15.71 13.33 -34.65
CA LEU A 166 -16.76 13.94 -33.82
C LEU A 166 -18.09 14.05 -34.58
N ALA A 167 -18.06 14.47 -35.84
CA ALA A 167 -19.25 14.55 -36.68
C ALA A 167 -19.85 13.15 -36.93
N GLN A 168 -19.03 12.14 -37.25
CA GLN A 168 -19.48 10.76 -37.43
C GLN A 168 -20.22 10.26 -36.18
N TRP A 169 -19.64 10.42 -34.98
CA TRP A 169 -20.32 10.08 -33.73
C TRP A 169 -21.55 10.95 -33.42
N GLY A 170 -21.55 12.22 -33.87
CA GLY A 170 -22.72 13.10 -33.81
C GLY A 170 -23.88 12.53 -34.61
N THR A 171 -23.63 12.06 -35.83
CA THR A 171 -24.66 11.38 -36.65
C THR A 171 -25.10 10.04 -36.03
N MET A 172 -24.20 9.27 -35.43
CA MET A 172 -24.56 8.04 -34.70
C MET A 172 -25.51 8.33 -33.54
N TRP A 173 -25.26 9.41 -32.79
CA TRP A 173 -26.13 9.84 -31.70
C TRP A 173 -27.54 10.17 -32.19
N ILE A 174 -27.66 10.89 -33.31
CA ILE A 174 -28.94 11.21 -33.94
C ILE A 174 -29.67 9.94 -34.36
N MET A 175 -29.00 9.06 -35.12
CA MET A 175 -29.59 7.82 -35.63
C MET A 175 -30.03 6.88 -34.52
N MET A 176 -29.19 6.64 -33.52
CA MET A 176 -29.55 5.77 -32.39
C MET A 176 -30.72 6.33 -31.57
N ARG A 177 -30.84 7.66 -31.44
CA ARG A 177 -31.99 8.29 -30.77
C ARG A 177 -33.28 8.17 -31.58
N ARG A 178 -33.21 8.37 -32.90
CA ARG A 178 -34.34 8.18 -33.83
C ARG A 178 -34.81 6.73 -33.79
N GLU A 179 -33.89 5.78 -33.95
CA GLU A 179 -34.20 4.35 -33.92
C GLU A 179 -34.84 3.93 -32.59
N LYS A 180 -34.30 4.40 -31.46
CA LYS A 180 -34.86 4.11 -30.13
C LYS A 180 -36.26 4.71 -29.92
N ARG A 181 -36.57 5.84 -30.55
CA ARG A 181 -37.90 6.48 -30.49
C ARG A 181 -38.90 5.75 -31.38
N ASP A 182 -38.49 5.35 -32.57
CA ASP A 182 -39.39 4.90 -33.64
C ASP A 182 -39.63 3.37 -33.59
N ARG A 183 -38.64 2.58 -33.16
CA ARG A 183 -38.75 1.11 -33.05
C ARG A 183 -39.61 0.70 -31.85
N ARG A 184 -40.78 0.11 -32.10
CA ARG A 184 -41.73 -0.35 -31.07
C ARG A 184 -41.14 -1.33 -30.06
N HIS A 185 -40.33 -2.28 -30.52
CA HIS A 185 -39.69 -3.28 -29.66
C HIS A 185 -38.22 -3.46 -30.05
N PHE A 186 -37.33 -2.94 -29.20
CA PHE A 186 -35.90 -3.14 -29.35
C PHE A 186 -35.45 -4.40 -28.60
N LYS A 187 -35.18 -5.49 -29.32
CA LYS A 187 -34.71 -6.75 -28.75
C LYS A 187 -33.18 -6.72 -28.58
N ARG A 188 -32.70 -6.62 -27.35
CA ARG A 188 -31.27 -6.76 -27.04
C ARG A 188 -30.76 -8.17 -27.38
N MET A 189 -29.52 -8.25 -27.86
CA MET A 189 -28.85 -9.52 -28.12
C MET A 189 -28.64 -10.36 -26.85
N ARG A 190 -28.53 -11.68 -27.00
CA ARG A 190 -28.25 -12.58 -25.87
C ARG A 190 -26.76 -12.63 -25.59
N PHE A 191 -26.40 -12.76 -24.31
CA PHE A 191 -25.02 -12.91 -23.86
C PHE A 191 -24.89 -14.15 -22.96
N PRO A 192 -23.92 -15.05 -23.21
CA PRO A 192 -23.03 -15.08 -24.38
C PRO A 192 -23.80 -15.31 -25.70
N PRO A 193 -23.28 -14.86 -26.87
CA PRO A 193 -24.00 -15.00 -28.14
C PRO A 193 -24.01 -16.44 -28.71
N PHE A 194 -22.99 -17.25 -28.39
CA PHE A 194 -22.86 -18.66 -28.75
C PHE A 194 -22.79 -19.54 -27.49
N ASP A 195 -23.14 -20.82 -27.64
CA ASP A 195 -23.13 -21.77 -26.53
C ASP A 195 -21.71 -22.11 -26.04
N ASP A 196 -21.57 -22.56 -24.80
CA ASP A 196 -20.28 -22.87 -24.17
C ASP A 196 -19.52 -24.00 -24.90
N GLU A 197 -20.26 -24.98 -25.44
CA GLU A 197 -19.72 -26.17 -26.10
C GLU A 197 -19.60 -26.01 -27.62
N GLU A 198 -20.11 -24.92 -28.19
CA GLU A 198 -20.06 -24.65 -29.62
C GLU A 198 -18.66 -24.13 -30.01
N PRO A 199 -17.95 -24.81 -30.95
CA PRO A 199 -16.63 -24.34 -31.38
C PRO A 199 -16.76 -23.02 -32.15
N PRO A 200 -15.74 -22.13 -32.10
CA PRO A 200 -15.73 -20.93 -32.92
C PRO A 200 -15.90 -21.25 -34.40
N LEU A 201 -16.82 -20.55 -35.06
CA LEU A 201 -17.11 -20.71 -36.48
C LEU A 201 -15.86 -20.44 -37.33
N ASP A 202 -15.73 -21.17 -38.44
CA ASP A 202 -14.70 -20.90 -39.44
C ASP A 202 -15.13 -19.72 -40.32
N TYR A 203 -14.26 -18.72 -40.46
CA TYR A 203 -14.53 -17.53 -41.26
C TYR A 203 -14.72 -17.85 -42.74
N ALA A 204 -13.92 -18.77 -43.29
CA ALA A 204 -13.96 -19.11 -44.71
C ALA A 204 -15.29 -19.74 -45.08
N ASP A 205 -15.79 -20.62 -44.21
CA ASP A 205 -16.95 -21.46 -44.50
C ASP A 205 -18.28 -20.73 -44.17
N ASN A 206 -18.28 -19.77 -43.22
CA ASN A 206 -19.52 -19.17 -42.70
C ASN A 206 -19.69 -17.66 -42.95
N LEU A 207 -18.61 -16.93 -43.22
CA LEU A 207 -18.63 -15.45 -43.22
C LEU A 207 -18.12 -14.82 -44.52
N LEU A 208 -17.24 -15.51 -45.26
CA LEU A 208 -16.59 -14.94 -46.44
C LEU A 208 -17.59 -14.63 -47.57
N ASP A 209 -18.59 -15.48 -47.77
CA ASP A 209 -19.58 -15.37 -48.84
C ASP A 209 -20.90 -14.71 -48.40
N VAL A 210 -20.99 -14.24 -47.15
CA VAL A 210 -22.19 -13.60 -46.60
C VAL A 210 -22.06 -12.08 -46.73
N GLU A 211 -23.01 -11.45 -47.42
CA GLU A 211 -23.08 -10.00 -47.48
C GLU A 211 -23.45 -9.41 -46.11
N PRO A 212 -22.66 -8.46 -45.57
CA PRO A 212 -22.94 -7.86 -44.28
C PRO A 212 -24.20 -6.99 -44.34
N LEU A 213 -24.94 -6.95 -43.23
CA LEU A 213 -26.06 -6.03 -43.09
C LEU A 213 -25.61 -4.56 -43.17
N GLU A 214 -26.56 -3.67 -43.43
CA GLU A 214 -26.33 -2.24 -43.47
C GLU A 214 -25.79 -1.71 -42.13
N ALA A 215 -24.79 -0.83 -42.22
CA ALA A 215 -24.24 -0.15 -41.07
C ALA A 215 -25.13 1.03 -40.64
N ILE A 216 -24.84 1.63 -39.48
CA ILE A 216 -25.59 2.83 -39.07
C ILE A 216 -25.05 4.03 -39.86
N GLN A 217 -25.85 4.58 -40.76
CA GLN A 217 -25.52 5.79 -41.52
C GLN A 217 -26.72 6.74 -41.49
N LEU A 218 -26.47 8.03 -41.34
CA LEU A 218 -27.49 9.07 -41.49
C LEU A 218 -27.64 9.35 -42.99
N GLU A 219 -28.88 9.45 -43.47
CA GLU A 219 -29.16 9.99 -44.79
C GLU A 219 -28.73 11.47 -44.81
N LEU A 220 -27.61 11.75 -45.49
CA LEU A 220 -27.06 13.08 -45.67
C LEU A 220 -27.82 13.81 -46.78
N ASP A 221 -27.96 15.12 -46.65
CA ASP A 221 -28.60 15.95 -47.66
C ASP A 221 -27.63 16.25 -48.82
N GLU A 222 -28.07 16.07 -50.07
CA GLU A 222 -27.21 16.24 -51.25
C GLU A 222 -26.75 17.69 -51.45
N GLU A 223 -27.53 18.68 -51.00
CA GLU A 223 -27.23 20.10 -51.17
C GLU A 223 -26.55 20.68 -49.93
N GLU A 224 -27.11 20.47 -48.73
CA GLU A 224 -26.58 21.02 -47.47
C GLU A 224 -25.30 20.31 -46.99
N ASP A 225 -25.18 18.99 -47.22
CA ASP A 225 -24.03 18.18 -46.82
C ASP A 225 -23.08 17.88 -47.99
N ALA A 226 -23.25 18.55 -49.14
CA ALA A 226 -22.50 18.32 -50.38
C ALA A 226 -20.97 18.24 -50.17
N ALA A 227 -20.43 19.04 -49.24
CA ALA A 227 -18.99 19.07 -48.94
C ALA A 227 -18.43 17.76 -48.34
N VAL A 228 -19.29 16.93 -47.71
CA VAL A 228 -18.89 15.70 -47.03
C VAL A 228 -19.58 14.44 -47.57
N TYR A 229 -20.69 14.59 -48.30
CA TYR A 229 -21.59 13.54 -48.77
C TYR A 229 -20.88 12.26 -49.28
N GLU A 230 -19.91 12.38 -50.19
CA GLU A 230 -19.30 11.21 -50.85
C GLU A 230 -18.38 10.35 -49.97
N TRP A 231 -17.75 10.93 -48.95
CA TRP A 231 -16.62 10.31 -48.25
C TRP A 231 -16.82 10.18 -46.74
N PHE A 232 -17.91 10.70 -46.21
CA PHE A 232 -18.11 10.90 -44.77
C PHE A 232 -18.02 9.61 -43.95
N TYR A 233 -18.54 8.49 -44.47
CA TYR A 233 -18.56 7.20 -43.76
C TYR A 233 -17.44 6.22 -44.17
N ASP A 234 -16.45 6.69 -44.93
CA ASP A 234 -15.25 5.89 -45.23
C ASP A 234 -14.45 5.56 -43.94
N HIS A 235 -13.74 4.43 -43.95
CA HIS A 235 -12.85 4.04 -42.85
C HIS A 235 -11.72 5.07 -42.62
N LYS A 236 -11.11 5.56 -43.70
CA LYS A 236 -10.07 6.61 -43.69
C LYS A 236 -10.44 7.68 -44.72
N PRO A 237 -11.36 8.60 -44.35
CA PRO A 237 -11.88 9.59 -45.27
C PRO A 237 -10.79 10.46 -45.87
N LEU A 238 -10.99 10.87 -47.14
CA LEU A 238 -10.11 11.80 -47.86
C LEU A 238 -8.66 11.31 -48.08
N MET A 239 -8.33 10.04 -47.81
CA MET A 239 -6.95 9.52 -47.93
C MET A 239 -6.36 9.68 -49.34
N LYS A 240 -7.20 9.59 -50.38
CA LYS A 240 -6.82 9.72 -51.79
C LYS A 240 -6.77 11.18 -52.29
N THR A 241 -7.04 12.15 -51.42
CA THR A 241 -7.11 13.57 -51.77
C THR A 241 -5.88 14.36 -51.27
N LYS A 242 -5.74 15.62 -51.70
CA LYS A 242 -4.68 16.54 -51.23
C LYS A 242 -4.92 17.09 -49.82
N LEU A 243 -6.13 16.89 -49.26
CA LEU A 243 -6.50 17.37 -47.93
C LEU A 243 -5.81 16.56 -46.82
N ILE A 244 -5.32 15.36 -47.14
CA ILE A 244 -4.54 14.49 -46.26
C ILE A 244 -3.15 14.25 -46.87
N ASN A 245 -2.14 14.03 -46.03
CA ASN A 245 -0.76 13.79 -46.47
C ASN A 245 -0.49 12.41 -47.10
N GLY A 246 -1.51 11.66 -47.48
CA GLY A 246 -1.43 10.31 -48.07
C GLY A 246 -1.62 9.15 -47.07
N PRO A 247 -1.23 7.90 -47.44
CA PRO A 247 -1.57 6.67 -46.68
C PRO A 247 -1.05 6.59 -45.24
N SER A 248 -0.07 7.43 -44.88
CA SER A 248 0.38 7.54 -43.49
C SER A 248 -0.66 8.15 -42.55
N TYR A 249 -1.62 8.91 -43.11
CA TYR A 249 -2.80 9.47 -42.45
C TYR A 249 -2.48 10.25 -41.16
N ARG A 250 -1.53 11.20 -41.24
CA ARG A 250 -0.97 11.92 -40.08
C ARG A 250 -1.33 13.39 -39.97
N LYS A 251 -1.53 14.06 -41.11
CA LYS A 251 -1.81 15.49 -41.18
C LYS A 251 -3.00 15.73 -42.07
N TRP A 252 -3.85 16.66 -41.67
CA TRP A 252 -5.05 17.04 -42.37
C TRP A 252 -5.13 18.56 -42.53
N HIS A 253 -5.73 19.00 -43.62
CA HIS A 253 -6.03 20.39 -43.95
C HIS A 253 -7.39 20.44 -44.66
N LEU A 254 -8.40 21.03 -44.02
CA LEU A 254 -9.78 21.06 -44.51
C LEU A 254 -10.19 22.48 -44.92
N SER A 255 -11.09 22.57 -45.90
CA SER A 255 -11.68 23.83 -46.34
C SER A 255 -12.75 24.32 -45.35
N LEU A 256 -13.11 25.60 -45.43
CA LEU A 256 -14.14 26.18 -44.55
C LEU A 256 -15.52 25.50 -44.72
N PRO A 257 -16.02 25.22 -45.95
CA PRO A 257 -17.30 24.52 -46.11
C PRO A 257 -17.32 23.12 -45.46
N ILE A 258 -16.23 22.37 -45.59
CA ILE A 258 -16.10 21.06 -44.93
C ILE A 258 -16.17 21.24 -43.41
N MET A 259 -15.39 22.17 -42.85
CA MET A 259 -15.38 22.42 -41.40
C MET A 259 -16.74 22.86 -40.86
N ALA A 260 -17.45 23.73 -41.58
CA ALA A 260 -18.78 24.21 -41.20
C ALA A 260 -19.81 23.08 -41.19
N THR A 261 -19.82 22.24 -42.23
CA THR A 261 -20.70 21.07 -42.32
C THR A 261 -20.43 20.08 -41.19
N LEU A 262 -19.15 19.75 -40.93
CA LEU A 262 -18.76 18.86 -39.83
C LEU A 262 -19.14 19.44 -38.46
N TYR A 263 -19.00 20.75 -38.27
CA TYR A 263 -19.39 21.42 -37.02
C TYR A 263 -20.90 21.32 -36.77
N ARG A 264 -21.72 21.53 -37.80
CA ARG A 264 -23.18 21.35 -37.75
C ARG A 264 -23.55 19.90 -37.40
N LEU A 265 -22.99 18.93 -38.11
CA LEU A 265 -23.27 17.49 -37.88
C LEU A 265 -22.82 17.01 -36.48
N ALA A 266 -21.77 17.60 -35.92
CA ALA A 266 -21.29 17.29 -34.58
C ALA A 266 -22.10 17.96 -33.45
N GLY A 267 -23.00 18.89 -33.76
CA GLY A 267 -23.64 19.80 -32.79
C GLY A 267 -24.25 19.11 -31.57
N GLN A 268 -24.81 17.90 -31.71
CA GLN A 268 -25.41 17.15 -30.58
C GLN A 268 -24.39 16.72 -29.50
N LEU A 269 -23.10 16.69 -29.81
CA LEU A 269 -22.03 16.30 -28.88
C LEU A 269 -21.30 17.52 -28.30
N LEU A 270 -21.43 18.68 -28.93
CA LEU A 270 -20.68 19.88 -28.57
C LEU A 270 -21.41 20.69 -27.50
N SER A 271 -20.63 21.47 -26.77
CA SER A 271 -21.15 22.44 -25.82
C SER A 271 -21.59 23.71 -26.54
N ASP A 272 -22.68 24.32 -26.06
CA ASP A 272 -23.11 25.65 -26.47
C ASP A 272 -22.34 26.78 -25.77
N LEU A 273 -21.51 26.45 -24.78
CA LEU A 273 -20.78 27.42 -23.97
C LEU A 273 -19.52 27.90 -24.69
N ILE A 274 -19.56 29.15 -25.13
CA ILE A 274 -18.44 29.81 -25.82
C ILE A 274 -17.57 30.59 -24.82
N ASP A 275 -18.20 31.19 -23.80
CA ASP A 275 -17.50 32.01 -22.82
C ASP A 275 -16.88 31.17 -21.70
N ARG A 276 -15.56 31.35 -21.50
CA ARG A 276 -14.80 30.71 -20.43
C ARG A 276 -15.24 31.15 -19.04
N ASN A 277 -15.91 32.30 -18.93
CA ASN A 277 -16.47 32.81 -17.67
C ASN A 277 -17.48 31.85 -17.03
N TYR A 278 -18.13 30.97 -17.81
CA TYR A 278 -19.00 29.93 -17.25
C TYR A 278 -18.26 29.01 -16.24
N PHE A 279 -16.98 28.75 -16.48
CA PHE A 279 -16.16 27.87 -15.64
C PHE A 279 -15.54 28.59 -14.43
N TYR A 280 -16.01 29.79 -14.08
CA TYR A 280 -15.58 30.44 -12.84
C TYR A 280 -15.84 29.54 -11.63
N LEU A 281 -14.80 29.27 -10.84
CA LEU A 281 -14.80 28.30 -9.74
C LEU A 281 -15.12 26.85 -10.14
N PHE A 282 -15.16 26.55 -11.43
CA PHE A 282 -15.41 25.22 -12.00
C PHE A 282 -14.35 24.85 -13.03
N ASP A 283 -13.13 25.34 -12.82
CA ASP A 283 -11.95 25.08 -13.61
C ASP A 283 -10.90 24.28 -12.83
N MET A 284 -9.82 23.88 -13.51
CA MET A 284 -8.77 23.04 -12.94
C MET A 284 -8.08 23.67 -11.74
N GLU A 285 -7.77 24.96 -11.80
CA GLU A 285 -7.07 25.65 -10.70
C GLU A 285 -7.97 25.74 -9.46
N SER A 286 -9.27 25.99 -9.64
CA SER A 286 -10.24 25.97 -8.53
C SER A 286 -10.38 24.58 -7.92
N PHE A 287 -10.41 23.52 -8.73
CA PHE A 287 -10.45 22.14 -8.21
C PHE A 287 -9.17 21.75 -7.46
N PHE A 288 -8.01 22.17 -7.93
CA PHE A 288 -6.74 21.96 -7.22
C PHE A 288 -6.71 22.69 -5.88
N THR A 289 -7.15 23.95 -5.86
CA THR A 289 -7.27 24.74 -4.63
C THR A 289 -8.28 24.13 -3.67
N ALA A 290 -9.46 23.71 -4.13
CA ALA A 290 -10.45 23.02 -3.31
C ALA A 290 -9.88 21.73 -2.68
N LYS A 291 -9.14 20.93 -3.47
CA LYS A 291 -8.46 19.73 -2.96
C LYS A 291 -7.38 20.06 -1.92
N ALA A 292 -6.59 21.11 -2.15
CA ALA A 292 -5.52 21.51 -1.24
C ALA A 292 -6.05 22.01 0.11
N LEU A 293 -7.18 22.73 0.09
CA LEU A 293 -7.85 23.29 1.25
C LEU A 293 -8.83 22.32 1.95
N ASN A 294 -9.00 21.09 1.42
CA ASN A 294 -10.03 20.15 1.88
C ASN A 294 -11.46 20.75 1.84
N MET A 295 -11.76 21.48 0.77
CA MET A 295 -13.05 22.14 0.55
C MET A 295 -13.79 21.53 -0.65
N CYS A 296 -15.10 21.71 -0.67
CA CYS A 296 -15.95 21.18 -1.74
C CYS A 296 -16.67 22.32 -2.46
N ILE A 297 -16.50 22.39 -3.77
CA ILE A 297 -17.30 23.27 -4.64
C ILE A 297 -18.66 22.60 -4.85
N PRO A 298 -19.79 23.33 -4.78
CA PRO A 298 -21.09 22.78 -5.15
C PRO A 298 -21.05 22.19 -6.57
N GLY A 299 -21.46 20.92 -6.72
CA GLY A 299 -21.36 20.21 -8.00
C GLY A 299 -19.96 19.69 -8.36
N GLY A 300 -18.91 20.13 -7.65
CA GLY A 300 -17.53 19.70 -7.87
C GLY A 300 -17.13 18.40 -7.16
N PRO A 301 -15.91 17.88 -7.41
CA PRO A 301 -15.39 16.65 -6.83
C PRO A 301 -14.99 16.80 -5.35
N LYS A 302 -15.05 15.70 -4.60
CA LYS A 302 -14.58 15.61 -3.20
C LYS A 302 -13.32 14.76 -3.08
N PHE A 303 -12.37 15.21 -2.26
CA PHE A 303 -11.08 14.56 -2.07
C PHE A 303 -10.81 14.26 -0.60
N GLU A 304 -9.80 13.42 -0.37
CA GLU A 304 -9.21 13.26 0.95
C GLU A 304 -8.44 14.52 1.36
N PRO A 305 -8.40 14.87 2.67
CA PRO A 305 -7.61 15.99 3.15
C PRO A 305 -6.15 15.82 2.76
N LEU A 306 -5.58 16.81 2.07
CA LEU A 306 -4.16 16.80 1.70
C LEU A 306 -3.26 16.96 2.94
N TYR A 307 -3.76 17.71 3.92
CA TYR A 307 -3.11 17.98 5.19
C TYR A 307 -4.11 17.65 6.31
N ARG A 308 -3.72 16.74 7.22
CA ARG A 308 -4.55 16.28 8.36
C ARG A 308 -4.11 16.89 9.69
N ASP A 309 -3.14 17.79 9.64
CA ASP A 309 -2.61 18.54 10.79
C ASP A 309 -3.62 19.54 11.36
N MET A 310 -4.72 19.83 10.66
CA MET A 310 -5.80 20.73 11.11
C MET A 310 -6.93 20.02 11.89
N GLU A 311 -6.99 18.68 11.91
CA GLU A 311 -8.12 17.93 12.48
C GLU A 311 -8.07 17.75 14.01
N LYS A 312 -6.98 18.13 14.68
CA LYS A 312 -6.78 17.90 16.11
C LYS A 312 -6.64 19.19 16.92
N GLY A 313 -7.67 20.04 16.99
CA GLY A 313 -7.77 21.08 18.04
C GLY A 313 -6.55 22.01 18.22
N ASP A 314 -5.65 22.08 17.25
CA ASP A 314 -4.34 22.76 17.28
C ASP A 314 -4.47 24.24 16.86
N GLU A 315 -5.69 24.78 16.75
CA GLU A 315 -5.86 26.23 16.71
C GLU A 315 -5.67 26.76 18.13
N ASP A 316 -4.45 27.18 18.44
CA ASP A 316 -4.14 27.95 19.64
C ASP A 316 -5.20 29.07 19.79
N TRP A 317 -5.91 29.08 20.93
CA TRP A 317 -6.87 30.13 21.21
C TRP A 317 -6.11 31.45 21.37
N ASN A 318 -6.27 32.33 20.36
CA ASN A 318 -5.54 33.58 20.25
C ASN A 318 -6.52 34.74 20.24
N GLU A 319 -6.09 35.91 20.71
CA GLU A 319 -6.89 37.16 20.71
C GLU A 319 -7.46 37.51 19.32
N PHE A 320 -6.80 37.06 18.25
CA PHE A 320 -7.21 37.28 16.86
C PHE A 320 -8.48 36.51 16.45
N ASN A 321 -8.75 35.36 17.07
CA ASN A 321 -9.91 34.51 16.77
C ASN A 321 -11.04 34.68 17.81
N ASP A 322 -10.94 35.67 18.69
CA ASP A 322 -11.98 35.99 19.68
C ASP A 322 -13.26 36.47 18.98
N ILE A 323 -14.36 35.76 19.22
CA ILE A 323 -15.67 36.04 18.63
C ILE A 323 -16.15 37.46 18.94
N ASN A 324 -15.76 38.03 20.08
CA ASN A 324 -16.15 39.39 20.48
C ASN A 324 -15.46 40.47 19.64
N LYS A 325 -14.37 40.13 18.94
CA LYS A 325 -13.59 41.03 18.09
C LYS A 325 -13.90 40.86 16.60
N LEU A 326 -14.65 39.80 16.24
CA LEU A 326 -15.01 39.49 14.85
C LEU A 326 -16.35 40.12 14.47
N ILE A 327 -16.33 41.07 13.53
CA ILE A 327 -17.55 41.64 12.96
C ILE A 327 -18.08 40.72 11.85
N ILE A 328 -19.06 39.87 12.17
CA ILE A 328 -19.72 39.01 11.19
C ILE A 328 -20.84 39.77 10.48
N ARG A 329 -20.53 40.42 9.35
CA ARG A 329 -21.54 41.07 8.48
C ARG A 329 -22.18 40.08 7.51
N GLN A 330 -21.38 39.19 6.94
CA GLN A 330 -21.81 38.16 6.01
C GLN A 330 -21.04 36.86 6.31
N PRO A 331 -21.69 35.69 6.16
CA PRO A 331 -21.01 34.42 6.37
C PRO A 331 -19.95 34.19 5.29
N LEU A 332 -18.74 33.80 5.71
CA LEU A 332 -17.65 33.48 4.79
C LEU A 332 -17.93 32.14 4.09
N ARG A 333 -18.33 32.21 2.82
CA ARG A 333 -18.65 31.05 1.99
C ARG A 333 -17.41 30.29 1.51
N THR A 334 -17.57 29.02 1.20
CA THR A 334 -16.50 28.17 0.63
C THR A 334 -15.97 28.71 -0.70
N GLU A 335 -16.86 29.25 -1.54
CA GLU A 335 -16.50 29.84 -2.82
C GLU A 335 -15.52 31.01 -2.67
N TYR A 336 -15.66 31.83 -1.63
CA TYR A 336 -14.73 32.93 -1.36
C TYR A 336 -13.34 32.42 -0.99
N ARG A 337 -13.30 31.36 -0.18
CA ARG A 337 -12.05 30.69 0.20
C ARG A 337 -11.33 30.04 -0.98
N ILE A 338 -12.03 29.70 -2.05
CA ILE A 338 -11.41 29.15 -3.27
C ILE A 338 -11.04 30.26 -4.25
N ALA A 339 -11.92 31.26 -4.43
CA ALA A 339 -11.70 32.41 -5.31
C ALA A 339 -10.48 33.24 -4.87
N PHE A 340 -10.34 33.47 -3.57
CA PHE A 340 -9.26 34.27 -2.99
C PHE A 340 -8.54 33.46 -1.90
N PRO A 341 -7.75 32.43 -2.29
CA PRO A 341 -7.27 31.43 -1.36
C PRO A 341 -6.26 31.97 -0.34
N HIS A 342 -5.53 33.02 -0.69
CA HIS A 342 -4.57 33.68 0.20
C HIS A 342 -5.21 34.69 1.16
N LEU A 343 -6.42 35.16 0.89
CA LEU A 343 -7.09 36.18 1.71
C LEU A 343 -7.95 35.56 2.81
N TYR A 344 -8.71 34.51 2.48
CA TYR A 344 -9.74 33.96 3.36
C TYR A 344 -9.39 32.62 4.02
N ASN A 345 -8.14 32.14 3.88
CA ASN A 345 -7.69 30.91 4.53
C ASN A 345 -6.43 31.14 5.36
N ASN A 346 -6.38 30.46 6.49
CA ASN A 346 -5.17 30.33 7.27
C ASN A 346 -4.27 29.25 6.65
N ARG A 347 -2.98 29.56 6.49
CA ARG A 347 -1.95 28.62 5.97
C ARG A 347 -2.33 27.94 4.63
N PRO A 348 -2.68 28.69 3.58
CA PRO A 348 -2.96 28.11 2.26
C PRO A 348 -1.68 27.49 1.68
N ARG A 349 -1.66 26.16 1.55
CA ARG A 349 -0.50 25.39 1.05
C ARG A 349 -0.89 24.65 -0.22
N LYS A 350 -0.01 24.65 -1.23
CA LYS A 350 -0.24 24.00 -2.54
C LYS A 350 -1.54 24.44 -3.24
N VAL A 351 -2.03 25.64 -2.92
CA VAL A 351 -3.14 26.28 -3.64
C VAL A 351 -2.66 26.79 -4.99
N LYS A 352 -3.61 26.99 -5.90
CA LYS A 352 -3.37 27.49 -7.26
C LYS A 352 -4.23 28.71 -7.54
N LEU A 353 -3.65 29.68 -8.25
CA LEU A 353 -4.36 30.89 -8.67
C LEU A 353 -4.92 30.68 -10.08
N GLY A 354 -6.23 30.79 -10.21
CA GLY A 354 -6.93 30.80 -11.49
C GLY A 354 -7.07 32.20 -12.08
N ILE A 355 -7.52 32.26 -13.34
CA ILE A 355 -7.88 33.53 -13.99
C ILE A 355 -9.22 33.98 -13.39
N TYR A 356 -9.28 35.22 -12.90
CA TYR A 356 -10.48 35.76 -12.27
C TYR A 356 -11.65 35.93 -13.25
N HIS A 357 -11.39 36.55 -14.41
CA HIS A 357 -12.41 36.85 -15.42
C HIS A 357 -11.77 37.04 -16.80
N THR A 358 -12.47 36.61 -17.85
CA THR A 358 -12.13 36.94 -19.24
C THR A 358 -13.14 37.95 -19.79
N PRO A 359 -12.78 38.82 -20.76
CA PRO A 359 -13.76 39.70 -21.41
C PRO A 359 -14.97 38.89 -21.90
N MET A 360 -16.18 39.37 -21.60
CA MET A 360 -17.42 38.70 -21.99
C MET A 360 -17.50 38.60 -23.52
N ILE A 361 -17.74 37.39 -24.01
CA ILE A 361 -17.88 37.13 -25.45
C ILE A 361 -19.32 37.45 -25.86
N MET A 362 -19.51 38.59 -26.53
CA MET A 362 -20.81 39.04 -27.05
C MET A 362 -21.01 38.57 -28.50
N TYR A 363 -20.98 37.27 -28.73
CA TYR A 363 -21.20 36.67 -30.05
C TYR A 363 -22.66 36.27 -30.23
N ILE A 364 -23.26 36.70 -31.33
CA ILE A 364 -24.65 36.36 -31.70
C ILE A 364 -24.59 35.25 -32.76
N LYS A 365 -25.22 34.12 -32.45
CA LYS A 365 -25.36 33.01 -33.40
C LYS A 365 -26.48 33.35 -34.38
N THR A 366 -26.20 33.25 -35.67
CA THR A 366 -27.18 33.40 -36.74
C THR A 366 -27.96 32.10 -36.90
N GLU A 367 -29.25 32.12 -36.57
CA GLU A 367 -30.13 30.93 -36.69
C GLU A 367 -30.74 30.81 -38.09
N ASP A 368 -30.89 31.93 -38.81
CA ASP A 368 -31.49 32.00 -40.14
C ASP A 368 -30.42 32.29 -41.20
N PRO A 369 -30.16 31.36 -42.15
CA PRO A 369 -29.19 31.56 -43.22
C PRO A 369 -29.62 32.59 -44.27
N ASP A 370 -30.90 32.97 -44.32
CA ASP A 370 -31.41 33.98 -45.27
C ASP A 370 -31.02 35.40 -44.85
N LEU A 371 -30.62 35.59 -43.58
CA LEU A 371 -30.12 36.87 -43.09
C LEU A 371 -28.67 37.11 -43.54
N PRO A 372 -28.29 38.36 -43.87
CA PRO A 372 -26.94 38.66 -44.32
C PRO A 372 -25.92 38.43 -43.20
N ALA A 373 -24.65 38.14 -43.55
CA ALA A 373 -23.64 37.80 -42.57
C ALA A 373 -23.37 38.91 -41.52
N PHE A 374 -23.56 40.17 -41.91
CA PHE A 374 -23.50 41.32 -41.02
C PHE A 374 -24.85 42.03 -41.01
N TYR A 375 -25.57 41.95 -39.89
CA TYR A 375 -26.82 42.67 -39.67
C TYR A 375 -26.94 43.16 -38.23
N TYR A 376 -27.84 44.13 -38.04
CA TYR A 376 -28.16 44.64 -36.72
C TYR A 376 -29.19 43.72 -36.06
N ASP A 377 -28.70 42.77 -35.26
CA ASP A 377 -29.56 41.78 -34.62
C ASP A 377 -30.50 42.39 -33.57
N PRO A 378 -31.75 41.91 -33.44
CA PRO A 378 -32.71 42.42 -32.44
C PRO A 378 -32.24 42.34 -30.99
N LEU A 379 -31.26 41.47 -30.67
CA LEU A 379 -30.65 41.38 -29.33
C LEU A 379 -29.70 42.55 -29.03
N ILE A 380 -29.28 43.32 -30.04
CA ILE A 380 -28.40 44.49 -29.86
C ILE A 380 -29.22 45.71 -29.45
N ASN A 381 -28.82 46.37 -28.36
CA ASN A 381 -29.48 47.59 -27.89
C ASN A 381 -29.32 48.75 -28.89
N PRO A 382 -30.43 49.38 -29.34
CA PRO A 382 -30.40 50.50 -30.30
C PRO A 382 -29.52 51.65 -29.80
N ILE A 383 -28.61 52.11 -30.65
CA ILE A 383 -27.77 53.28 -30.35
C ILE A 383 -28.57 54.54 -30.72
N THR A 384 -29.27 55.13 -29.75
CA THR A 384 -29.96 56.42 -29.93
C THR A 384 -28.97 57.57 -29.74
N SER A 385 -28.72 58.35 -30.79
CA SER A 385 -27.96 59.59 -30.67
C SER A 385 -28.81 60.65 -29.95
N THR A 386 -28.63 60.80 -28.65
CA THR A 386 -29.22 61.90 -27.87
C THR A 386 -28.11 62.73 -27.26
N ASN A 387 -27.52 63.65 -28.03
CA ASN A 387 -26.73 64.74 -27.46
C ASN A 387 -27.15 66.09 -28.03
N LYS A 388 -27.44 66.99 -27.08
CA LYS A 388 -27.74 68.41 -27.24
C LYS A 388 -26.54 69.12 -27.89
N VAL A 389 -26.84 69.91 -28.94
CA VAL A 389 -25.96 70.90 -29.61
C VAL A 389 -24.77 70.30 -30.36
N ASP A 390 -24.94 70.17 -31.68
CA ASP A 390 -23.89 69.94 -32.67
C ASP A 390 -22.75 70.96 -32.58
N ARG A 391 -21.70 70.59 -31.85
CA ARG A 391 -20.43 71.32 -31.84
C ARG A 391 -19.47 70.82 -32.93
N ARG A 392 -19.79 69.69 -33.58
CA ARG A 392 -18.99 69.08 -34.65
C ARG A 392 -19.49 69.47 -36.04
N GLU A 393 -20.80 69.42 -36.30
CA GLU A 393 -21.33 69.87 -37.62
C GLU A 393 -21.11 71.36 -37.84
N ARG A 394 -21.20 72.19 -36.79
CA ARG A 394 -20.93 73.64 -36.90
C ARG A 394 -19.47 74.00 -37.19
N LYS A 395 -18.53 73.09 -36.90
CA LYS A 395 -17.10 73.28 -37.19
C LYS A 395 -16.70 72.70 -38.54
N ALA A 396 -17.40 71.65 -39.00
CA ALA A 396 -17.23 71.09 -40.33
C ALA A 396 -17.82 72.01 -41.41
N ALA A 397 -18.98 72.63 -41.15
CA ALA A 397 -19.62 73.53 -42.11
C ALA A 397 -18.95 74.92 -42.23
N GLU A 398 -18.06 75.30 -41.32
CA GLU A 398 -17.34 76.59 -41.35
C GLU A 398 -15.94 76.49 -42.01
N GLU A 399 -15.45 75.28 -42.30
CA GLU A 399 -14.13 75.02 -42.92
C GLU A 399 -14.22 74.53 -44.39
N GLU A 400 -15.42 74.36 -44.96
CA GLU A 400 -15.63 73.68 -46.27
C GLU A 400 -15.58 74.57 -47.53
N ASP A 401 -15.53 75.90 -47.43
CA ASP A 401 -15.64 76.76 -48.62
C ASP A 401 -14.31 77.22 -49.26
N ASP A 402 -13.12 76.83 -48.75
CA ASP A 402 -11.83 77.41 -49.19
C ASP A 402 -10.62 76.45 -49.40
N GLU A 403 -10.79 75.12 -49.57
CA GLU A 403 -9.65 74.23 -49.91
C GLU A 403 -9.87 73.37 -51.18
N ASP A 404 -9.07 73.67 -52.22
CA ASP A 404 -8.89 72.96 -53.52
C ASP A 404 -8.38 71.49 -53.40
N PHE A 405 -8.84 70.71 -52.43
CA PHE A 405 -8.39 69.32 -52.24
C PHE A 405 -9.29 68.31 -52.95
N CYS A 406 -8.86 67.87 -54.14
CA CYS A 406 -9.47 66.76 -54.88
C CYS A 406 -8.56 65.52 -54.91
N LEU A 407 -9.12 64.34 -54.67
CA LEU A 407 -8.41 63.07 -54.91
C LEU A 407 -8.29 62.83 -56.43
N PRO A 408 -7.18 62.25 -56.92
CA PRO A 408 -7.03 61.86 -58.34
C PRO A 408 -8.13 60.90 -58.78
N GLU A 409 -8.56 60.98 -60.06
CA GLU A 409 -9.67 60.17 -60.61
C GLU A 409 -9.45 58.64 -60.49
N ASP A 410 -8.20 58.18 -60.45
CA ASP A 410 -7.85 56.76 -60.30
C ASP A 410 -7.86 56.27 -58.84
N VAL A 411 -8.13 57.14 -57.85
CA VAL A 411 -8.13 56.79 -56.43
C VAL A 411 -9.52 56.38 -55.98
N GLU A 412 -9.68 55.07 -55.79
CA GLU A 412 -10.92 54.43 -55.33
C GLU A 412 -10.74 53.80 -53.93
N PRO A 413 -11.83 53.54 -53.19
CA PRO A 413 -11.77 52.76 -51.96
C PRO A 413 -11.10 51.40 -52.18
N LEU A 414 -10.24 51.00 -51.24
CA LEU A 414 -9.60 49.69 -51.24
C LEU A 414 -10.67 48.59 -51.31
N LEU A 415 -10.48 47.61 -52.21
CA LEU A 415 -11.38 46.47 -52.42
C LEU A 415 -12.80 46.81 -52.91
N LYS A 416 -13.02 47.95 -53.61
CA LYS A 416 -14.33 48.33 -54.20
C LYS A 416 -14.98 47.23 -55.06
N GLN A 417 -14.19 46.40 -55.73
CA GLN A 417 -14.67 45.33 -56.60
C GLN A 417 -15.05 44.04 -55.86
N THR A 418 -14.77 43.93 -54.57
CA THR A 418 -15.04 42.73 -53.76
C THR A 418 -16.32 42.91 -52.96
N GLU A 419 -17.18 41.89 -52.95
CA GLU A 419 -18.38 41.88 -52.11
C GLU A 419 -18.01 41.89 -50.61
N LEU A 420 -18.83 42.57 -49.80
CA LEU A 420 -18.58 42.75 -48.36
C LEU A 420 -18.62 41.42 -47.58
N TYR A 421 -19.52 40.52 -47.98
CA TYR A 421 -19.67 39.18 -47.41
C TYR A 421 -20.06 38.20 -48.53
N THR A 422 -19.78 36.92 -48.28
CA THR A 422 -20.16 35.80 -49.16
C THR A 422 -20.97 34.78 -48.35
N ASP A 423 -21.52 33.76 -49.00
CA ASP A 423 -22.30 32.69 -48.36
C ASP A 423 -21.50 31.94 -47.27
N THR A 424 -20.17 31.95 -47.36
CA THR A 424 -19.30 31.28 -46.37
C THR A 424 -18.86 32.19 -45.21
N THR A 425 -19.17 33.49 -45.27
CA THR A 425 -18.70 34.47 -44.28
C THR A 425 -19.33 34.21 -42.90
N ALA A 426 -20.65 34.02 -42.82
CA ALA A 426 -21.35 33.73 -41.56
C ALA A 426 -20.85 32.41 -40.92
N ALA A 427 -20.74 31.36 -41.73
CA ALA A 427 -20.19 30.07 -41.30
C ALA A 427 -18.73 30.19 -40.82
N GLY A 428 -17.90 30.97 -41.51
CA GLY A 428 -16.52 31.24 -41.10
C GLY A 428 -16.42 31.97 -39.76
N ILE A 429 -17.31 32.94 -39.50
CA ILE A 429 -17.39 33.63 -38.21
C ILE A 429 -17.86 32.67 -37.11
N SER A 430 -18.84 31.80 -37.39
CA SER A 430 -19.28 30.77 -36.44
C SER A 430 -18.14 29.83 -36.04
N LEU A 431 -17.35 29.38 -37.01
CA LEU A 431 -16.16 28.54 -36.76
C LEU A 431 -15.08 29.24 -35.92
N LEU A 432 -14.97 30.57 -35.98
CA LEU A 432 -14.02 31.32 -35.16
C LEU A 432 -14.29 31.15 -33.65
N PHE A 433 -15.58 31.08 -33.29
CA PHE A 433 -16.05 30.91 -31.91
C PHE A 433 -16.34 29.44 -31.54
N ALA A 434 -16.11 28.51 -32.45
CA ALA A 434 -16.32 27.08 -32.20
C ALA A 434 -15.26 26.50 -31.25
N PRO A 435 -15.58 25.44 -30.49
CA PRO A 435 -14.60 24.73 -29.69
C PRO A 435 -13.56 24.03 -30.57
N LYS A 436 -12.36 23.78 -30.02
CA LYS A 436 -11.39 22.88 -30.66
C LYS A 436 -12.02 21.50 -30.85
N PRO A 437 -11.91 20.85 -32.02
CA PRO A 437 -11.01 21.16 -33.16
C PRO A 437 -11.59 22.07 -34.25
N PHE A 438 -12.84 22.53 -34.14
CA PHE A 438 -13.57 23.20 -35.23
C PHE A 438 -13.08 24.61 -35.56
N ASN A 439 -12.44 25.27 -34.60
CA ASN A 439 -11.76 26.57 -34.80
C ASN A 439 -10.42 26.49 -35.54
N MET A 440 -10.04 25.31 -36.06
CA MET A 440 -8.79 25.11 -36.79
C MET A 440 -9.03 24.53 -38.18
N ARG A 441 -8.36 25.07 -39.21
CA ARG A 441 -8.42 24.55 -40.59
C ARG A 441 -7.46 23.38 -40.86
N SER A 442 -6.48 23.16 -39.99
CA SER A 442 -5.51 22.08 -40.17
C SER A 442 -5.00 21.55 -38.84
N GLY A 443 -4.57 20.30 -38.83
CA GLY A 443 -4.10 19.64 -37.62
C GLY A 443 -3.39 18.32 -37.88
N ARG A 444 -3.09 17.63 -36.78
CA ARG A 444 -2.61 16.24 -36.81
C ARG A 444 -3.77 15.31 -36.52
N THR A 445 -3.73 14.13 -37.11
CA THR A 445 -4.65 13.05 -36.72
C THR A 445 -4.32 12.58 -35.31
N ARG A 446 -5.35 12.11 -34.61
CA ARG A 446 -5.24 11.54 -33.26
C ARG A 446 -5.69 10.09 -33.32
N ARG A 447 -5.40 9.30 -32.28
CA ARG A 447 -6.00 7.97 -32.18
C ARG A 447 -7.47 8.11 -31.80
N ALA A 448 -8.30 7.17 -32.21
CA ALA A 448 -9.73 7.14 -31.84
C ALA A 448 -9.93 7.21 -30.31
N GLU A 449 -9.08 6.55 -29.53
CA GLU A 449 -9.15 6.51 -28.06
C GLU A 449 -8.69 7.81 -27.40
N ASP A 450 -7.90 8.63 -28.11
CA ASP A 450 -7.39 9.89 -27.57
C ASP A 450 -8.45 11.01 -27.67
N ILE A 451 -9.59 10.79 -28.34
CA ILE A 451 -10.66 11.79 -28.54
C ILE A 451 -11.81 11.51 -27.57
N PRO A 452 -11.93 12.23 -26.45
CA PRO A 452 -12.98 12.00 -25.47
C PRO A 452 -14.31 12.68 -25.88
N LEU A 453 -15.21 11.92 -26.50
CA LEU A 453 -16.48 12.45 -27.03
C LEU A 453 -17.37 13.13 -25.99
N VAL A 454 -17.37 12.63 -24.73
CA VAL A 454 -18.29 13.07 -23.67
C VAL A 454 -17.59 13.86 -22.56
N SER A 455 -16.34 14.28 -22.74
CA SER A 455 -15.61 14.94 -21.64
C SER A 455 -16.18 16.30 -21.29
N GLU A 456 -16.63 17.06 -22.29
CA GLU A 456 -17.16 18.41 -22.05
C GLU A 456 -18.44 18.36 -21.20
N TRP A 457 -19.28 17.33 -21.40
CA TRP A 457 -20.54 17.19 -20.66
C TRP A 457 -20.35 17.16 -19.15
N PHE A 458 -19.36 16.40 -18.64
CA PHE A 458 -19.15 16.32 -17.19
C PHE A 458 -18.22 17.42 -16.66
N LYS A 459 -17.51 18.14 -17.54
CA LYS A 459 -16.74 19.35 -17.17
C LYS A 459 -17.66 20.54 -16.91
N GLU A 460 -18.89 20.50 -17.40
CA GLU A 460 -19.93 21.47 -17.11
C GLU A 460 -20.73 21.13 -15.85
N HIS A 461 -21.45 22.12 -15.31
CA HIS A 461 -22.36 21.88 -14.20
C HIS A 461 -23.50 20.94 -14.62
N CYS A 462 -23.74 19.93 -13.80
CA CYS A 462 -24.86 19.01 -14.02
C CYS A 462 -26.20 19.76 -13.83
N PRO A 463 -27.16 19.63 -14.77
CA PRO A 463 -28.48 20.23 -14.63
C PRO A 463 -29.16 19.85 -13.31
N PRO A 464 -29.73 20.81 -12.54
CA PRO A 464 -30.33 20.53 -11.23
C PRO A 464 -31.47 19.50 -11.28
N ALA A 465 -32.19 19.42 -12.40
CA ALA A 465 -33.30 18.51 -12.64
C ALA A 465 -32.87 17.02 -12.69
N TYR A 466 -31.58 16.72 -12.93
CA TYR A 466 -31.11 15.35 -13.04
C TYR A 466 -31.11 14.61 -11.70
N PRO A 467 -31.38 13.30 -11.67
CA PRO A 467 -31.45 12.54 -10.42
C PRO A 467 -30.09 12.47 -9.71
N VAL A 468 -30.11 12.26 -8.39
CA VAL A 468 -28.90 12.20 -7.53
C VAL A 468 -27.85 11.24 -8.08
N LYS A 469 -28.25 10.07 -8.59
CA LYS A 469 -27.34 9.08 -9.18
C LYS A 469 -26.48 9.67 -10.29
N VAL A 470 -27.07 10.48 -11.17
CA VAL A 470 -26.37 11.10 -12.30
C VAL A 470 -25.46 12.21 -11.81
N ARG A 471 -25.93 13.07 -10.88
CA ARG A 471 -25.10 14.13 -10.29
C ARG A 471 -23.85 13.57 -9.59
N VAL A 472 -23.98 12.42 -8.91
CA VAL A 472 -22.83 11.70 -8.32
C VAL A 472 -21.89 11.16 -9.40
N SER A 473 -22.41 10.66 -10.53
CA SER A 473 -21.56 10.24 -11.66
C SER A 473 -20.75 11.40 -12.23
N TYR A 474 -21.35 12.58 -12.43
CA TYR A 474 -20.65 13.79 -12.87
C TYR A 474 -19.49 14.14 -11.90
N GLN A 475 -19.77 14.18 -10.60
CA GLN A 475 -18.75 14.44 -9.58
C GLN A 475 -17.61 13.40 -9.59
N LYS A 476 -17.92 12.13 -9.82
CA LYS A 476 -16.90 11.06 -9.89
C LYS A 476 -16.04 11.18 -11.15
N LEU A 477 -16.63 11.48 -12.30
CA LEU A 477 -15.88 11.71 -13.55
C LEU A 477 -14.99 12.93 -13.43
N LEU A 478 -15.50 14.04 -12.87
CA LEU A 478 -14.70 15.21 -12.51
C LEU A 478 -13.56 14.86 -11.57
N LYS A 479 -13.80 14.03 -10.55
CA LYS A 479 -12.74 13.59 -9.63
C LYS A 479 -11.64 12.84 -10.37
N CYS A 480 -11.99 11.92 -11.26
CA CYS A 480 -11.03 11.19 -12.09
C CYS A 480 -10.24 12.15 -13.00
N TYR A 481 -10.92 13.09 -13.65
CA TYR A 481 -10.29 14.11 -14.48
C TYR A 481 -9.27 14.95 -13.69
N VAL A 482 -9.67 15.47 -12.52
CA VAL A 482 -8.80 16.27 -11.67
C VAL A 482 -7.59 15.48 -11.17
N LEU A 483 -7.77 14.20 -10.79
CA LEU A 483 -6.65 13.35 -10.37
C LEU A 483 -5.67 13.04 -11.51
N ASN A 484 -6.18 12.84 -12.73
CA ASN A 484 -5.34 12.60 -13.91
C ASN A 484 -4.46 13.81 -14.21
N GLU A 485 -5.03 15.01 -14.21
CA GLU A 485 -4.28 16.25 -14.45
C GLU A 485 -3.32 16.58 -13.30
N LEU A 486 -3.74 16.42 -12.05
CA LEU A 486 -2.90 16.71 -10.88
C LEU A 486 -1.64 15.84 -10.82
N HIS A 487 -1.77 14.56 -11.18
CA HIS A 487 -0.68 13.60 -11.16
C HIS A 487 -0.02 13.41 -12.53
N HIS A 488 -0.41 14.21 -13.53
CA HIS A 488 0.19 14.15 -14.86
C HIS A 488 1.69 14.44 -14.77
N ARG A 489 2.50 13.46 -15.13
CA ARG A 489 3.95 13.62 -15.27
C ARG A 489 4.30 13.61 -16.76
N PRO A 490 5.09 14.59 -17.23
CA PRO A 490 5.61 14.54 -18.59
C PRO A 490 6.27 13.19 -18.88
N PRO A 491 5.95 12.53 -20.01
CA PRO A 491 6.58 11.27 -20.36
C PRO A 491 8.10 11.40 -20.39
N LYS A 492 8.82 10.57 -19.62
CA LYS A 492 10.29 10.56 -19.65
C LYS A 492 10.76 10.22 -21.06
N ALA A 493 11.74 10.97 -21.57
CA ALA A 493 12.37 10.64 -22.85
C ALA A 493 13.03 9.25 -22.73
N GLN A 494 12.57 8.29 -23.53
CA GLN A 494 13.08 6.92 -23.56
C GLN A 494 13.48 6.56 -24.98
N LYS A 495 14.44 5.62 -25.13
CA LYS A 495 14.78 5.07 -26.45
C LYS A 495 13.56 4.33 -27.02
N LYS A 496 13.08 4.75 -28.19
CA LYS A 496 11.92 4.14 -28.86
C LYS A 496 12.22 2.67 -29.19
N LYS A 497 11.53 1.74 -28.52
CA LYS A 497 11.57 0.30 -28.81
C LYS A 497 10.27 -0.09 -29.52
N HIS A 498 10.36 -0.57 -30.75
CA HIS A 498 9.19 -0.90 -31.59
C HIS A 498 9.01 -2.42 -31.70
N LEU A 499 8.17 -3.01 -30.84
CA LEU A 499 7.97 -4.46 -30.78
C LEU A 499 7.64 -5.08 -32.14
N PHE A 500 6.63 -4.56 -32.85
CA PHE A 500 6.20 -5.15 -34.13
C PHE A 500 7.23 -4.98 -35.25
N ARG A 501 7.99 -3.89 -35.28
CA ARG A 501 9.11 -3.75 -36.23
C ARG A 501 10.20 -4.79 -35.95
N SER A 502 10.52 -5.02 -34.67
CA SER A 502 11.47 -6.05 -34.27
C SER A 502 11.00 -7.45 -34.63
N LEU A 503 9.71 -7.77 -34.42
CA LEU A 503 9.13 -9.06 -34.79
C LEU A 503 9.07 -9.24 -36.32
N GLN A 504 8.60 -8.24 -37.06
CA GLN A 504 8.51 -8.25 -38.53
C GLN A 504 9.88 -8.44 -39.20
N ALA A 505 10.95 -7.88 -38.61
CA ALA A 505 12.31 -8.09 -39.11
C ALA A 505 12.80 -9.55 -39.00
N THR A 506 12.20 -10.35 -38.10
CA THR A 506 12.56 -11.78 -37.98
C THR A 506 11.92 -12.62 -39.08
N LYS A 507 12.57 -13.72 -39.49
CA LYS A 507 12.00 -14.68 -40.46
C LYS A 507 10.74 -15.42 -39.98
N PHE A 508 10.40 -15.34 -38.69
CA PHE A 508 9.31 -16.08 -38.08
C PHE A 508 7.95 -15.39 -38.15
N PHE A 509 7.92 -14.13 -38.62
CA PHE A 509 6.70 -13.38 -38.80
C PHE A 509 6.53 -12.93 -40.24
N GLN A 510 5.30 -12.94 -40.71
CA GLN A 510 4.90 -12.43 -42.03
C GLN A 510 3.76 -11.43 -41.88
N THR A 511 3.56 -10.61 -42.90
CA THR A 511 2.45 -9.65 -42.95
C THR A 511 1.43 -10.04 -44.00
N THR A 512 0.19 -9.62 -43.80
CA THR A 512 -0.94 -9.79 -44.73
C THR A 512 -2.04 -8.79 -44.31
N GLU A 513 -3.14 -8.75 -45.05
CA GLU A 513 -4.33 -7.96 -44.72
C GLU A 513 -5.53 -8.89 -44.56
N LEU A 514 -6.21 -8.82 -43.41
CA LEU A 514 -7.39 -9.64 -43.12
C LEU A 514 -8.56 -8.76 -42.71
N ASP A 515 -9.78 -9.27 -42.84
CA ASP A 515 -10.94 -8.72 -42.13
C ASP A 515 -10.70 -8.79 -40.60
N TRP A 516 -11.10 -7.75 -39.89
CA TRP A 516 -11.06 -7.68 -38.43
C TRP A 516 -11.82 -8.85 -37.78
N ALA A 517 -12.96 -9.27 -38.33
CA ALA A 517 -13.73 -10.40 -37.82
C ALA A 517 -12.93 -11.71 -37.92
N GLU A 518 -12.25 -11.93 -39.05
CA GLU A 518 -11.35 -13.08 -39.24
C GLU A 518 -10.19 -13.05 -38.24
N ALA A 519 -9.53 -11.89 -38.08
CA ALA A 519 -8.45 -11.72 -37.11
C ALA A 519 -8.92 -11.97 -35.67
N GLY A 520 -10.12 -11.52 -35.31
CA GLY A 520 -10.74 -11.74 -34.00
C GLY A 520 -10.99 -13.22 -33.70
N LEU A 521 -11.55 -13.96 -34.66
CA LEU A 521 -11.75 -15.41 -34.55
C LEU A 521 -10.43 -16.15 -34.40
N GLN A 522 -9.39 -15.76 -35.16
CA GLN A 522 -8.04 -16.32 -35.04
C GLN A 522 -7.46 -16.10 -33.63
N VAL A 523 -7.55 -14.89 -33.09
CA VAL A 523 -7.04 -14.57 -31.74
C VAL A 523 -7.79 -15.37 -30.66
N CYS A 524 -9.11 -15.53 -30.79
CA CYS A 524 -9.91 -16.36 -29.87
C CYS A 524 -9.47 -17.84 -29.91
N LYS A 525 -9.33 -18.41 -31.12
CA LYS A 525 -8.89 -19.80 -31.32
C LYS A 525 -7.45 -20.02 -30.81
N GLN A 526 -6.55 -19.09 -31.10
CA GLN A 526 -5.17 -19.12 -30.60
C GLN A 526 -5.13 -19.06 -29.07
N GLY A 527 -5.86 -18.13 -28.46
CA GLY A 527 -5.95 -17.99 -27.00
C GLY A 527 -6.50 -19.26 -26.33
N TYR A 528 -7.56 -19.84 -26.89
CA TYR A 528 -8.11 -21.13 -26.45
C TYR A 528 -7.05 -22.24 -26.49
N ASN A 529 -6.40 -22.41 -27.65
CA ASN A 529 -5.36 -23.42 -27.85
C ASN A 529 -4.18 -23.23 -26.86
N MET A 530 -3.73 -22.01 -26.62
CA MET A 530 -2.64 -21.73 -25.68
C MET A 530 -3.00 -22.11 -24.24
N LEU A 531 -4.19 -21.73 -23.77
CA LEU A 531 -4.65 -22.05 -22.42
C LEU A 531 -4.89 -23.55 -22.27
N ASN A 532 -5.49 -24.19 -23.27
CA ASN A 532 -5.74 -25.63 -23.26
C ASN A 532 -4.42 -26.43 -23.27
N LEU A 533 -3.45 -26.04 -24.11
CA LEU A 533 -2.11 -26.63 -24.10
C LEU A 533 -1.41 -26.48 -22.75
N LEU A 534 -1.64 -25.38 -22.02
CA LEU A 534 -1.07 -25.17 -20.69
C LEU A 534 -1.70 -26.09 -19.64
N ILE A 535 -3.02 -26.32 -19.72
CA ILE A 535 -3.76 -27.28 -18.88
C ILE A 535 -3.21 -28.69 -19.11
N HIS A 536 -3.12 -29.11 -20.37
CA HIS A 536 -2.60 -30.43 -20.74
C HIS A 536 -1.11 -30.59 -20.39
N ARG A 537 -0.28 -29.56 -20.55
CA ARG A 537 1.14 -29.58 -20.13
C ARG A 537 1.30 -29.82 -18.63
N LYS A 538 0.38 -29.31 -17.80
CA LYS A 538 0.37 -29.57 -16.35
C LYS A 538 -0.24 -30.93 -15.97
N ASN A 539 -0.67 -31.73 -16.95
CA ASN A 539 -1.34 -33.01 -16.77
C ASN A 539 -2.60 -32.84 -15.89
N LEU A 540 -3.48 -31.90 -16.28
CA LEU A 540 -4.74 -31.58 -15.60
C LEU A 540 -5.94 -32.01 -16.45
N ASN A 541 -5.95 -33.26 -16.91
CA ASN A 541 -6.99 -33.79 -17.83
C ASN A 541 -8.41 -33.85 -17.21
N TYR A 542 -8.54 -33.56 -15.92
CA TYR A 542 -9.80 -33.49 -15.19
C TYR A 542 -10.38 -32.07 -15.14
N LEU A 543 -9.75 -31.11 -15.80
CA LEU A 543 -10.28 -29.79 -16.08
C LEU A 543 -10.60 -29.67 -17.57
N HIS A 544 -11.75 -29.09 -17.86
CA HIS A 544 -12.18 -28.73 -19.20
C HIS A 544 -12.27 -27.22 -19.31
N LEU A 545 -11.64 -26.66 -20.35
CA LEU A 545 -11.82 -25.28 -20.76
C LEU A 545 -12.80 -25.29 -21.94
N ASP A 546 -13.98 -24.71 -21.74
CA ASP A 546 -14.97 -24.57 -22.80
C ASP A 546 -14.63 -23.39 -23.73
N TYR A 547 -15.37 -23.23 -24.83
CA TYR A 547 -15.06 -22.23 -25.84
C TYR A 547 -15.39 -20.81 -25.39
N ASN A 548 -16.28 -20.63 -24.41
CA ASN A 548 -16.54 -19.37 -23.71
C ASN A 548 -15.56 -19.11 -22.55
N PHE A 549 -14.45 -19.86 -22.52
CA PHE A 549 -13.36 -19.73 -21.58
C PHE A 549 -13.79 -19.97 -20.12
N ASN A 550 -14.85 -20.73 -19.83
CA ASN A 550 -15.10 -21.25 -18.48
C ASN A 550 -14.21 -22.46 -18.19
N LEU A 551 -13.58 -22.46 -17.02
CA LEU A 551 -12.79 -23.59 -16.55
C LEU A 551 -13.64 -24.43 -15.59
N LYS A 552 -14.04 -25.62 -16.02
CA LYS A 552 -14.94 -26.51 -15.29
C LYS A 552 -14.22 -27.84 -14.93
N PRO A 553 -14.41 -28.40 -13.73
CA PRO A 553 -13.92 -29.75 -13.43
C PRO A 553 -14.83 -30.80 -14.09
N VAL A 554 -14.24 -31.78 -14.75
CA VAL A 554 -14.99 -32.88 -15.42
C VAL A 554 -15.51 -33.91 -14.40
N LYS A 555 -14.89 -33.97 -13.23
CA LYS A 555 -15.23 -34.88 -12.14
C LYS A 555 -14.99 -34.22 -10.78
N THR A 556 -15.52 -34.82 -9.72
CA THR A 556 -15.17 -34.45 -8.34
C THR A 556 -13.68 -34.68 -8.10
N LEU A 557 -12.98 -33.64 -7.67
CA LEU A 557 -11.53 -33.65 -7.52
C LEU A 557 -11.10 -34.08 -6.11
N THR A 558 -10.09 -34.94 -6.04
CA THR A 558 -9.41 -35.26 -4.77
C THR A 558 -8.68 -34.04 -4.21
N THR A 559 -8.35 -34.05 -2.92
CA THR A 559 -7.58 -32.96 -2.29
C THR A 559 -6.22 -32.72 -2.98
N LYS A 560 -5.58 -33.79 -3.49
CA LYS A 560 -4.32 -33.69 -4.24
C LYS A 560 -4.53 -33.03 -5.61
N GLU A 561 -5.55 -33.45 -6.35
CA GLU A 561 -5.93 -32.84 -7.63
C GLU A 561 -6.32 -31.36 -7.45
N ARG A 562 -7.11 -31.02 -6.42
CA ARG A 562 -7.47 -29.62 -6.09
C ARG A 562 -6.26 -28.74 -5.80
N LYS A 563 -5.27 -29.24 -5.07
CA LYS A 563 -4.03 -28.50 -4.81
C LYS A 563 -3.22 -28.29 -6.09
N LYS A 564 -3.13 -29.32 -6.95
CA LYS A 564 -2.38 -29.26 -8.22
C LYS A 564 -3.03 -28.39 -9.28
N SER A 565 -4.37 -28.37 -9.34
CA SER A 565 -5.16 -27.63 -10.32
C SER A 565 -5.44 -26.17 -9.96
N ARG A 566 -4.98 -25.71 -8.80
CA ARG A 566 -5.12 -24.32 -8.37
C ARG A 566 -4.21 -23.42 -9.22
N PHE A 567 -4.77 -22.81 -10.24
CA PHE A 567 -4.09 -21.78 -11.03
C PHE A 567 -4.04 -20.45 -10.27
N GLY A 568 -3.01 -19.64 -10.56
CA GLY A 568 -2.88 -18.29 -10.01
C GLY A 568 -3.55 -17.22 -10.89
N ASN A 569 -3.46 -15.96 -10.45
CA ASN A 569 -4.11 -14.82 -11.09
C ASN A 569 -3.70 -14.63 -12.57
N ALA A 570 -2.45 -14.91 -12.94
CA ALA A 570 -1.99 -14.74 -14.32
C ALA A 570 -2.80 -15.58 -15.33
N PHE A 571 -3.13 -16.83 -14.97
CA PHE A 571 -3.95 -17.70 -15.82
C PHE A 571 -5.40 -17.19 -15.90
N HIS A 572 -6.00 -16.90 -14.74
CA HIS A 572 -7.41 -16.48 -14.68
C HIS A 572 -7.63 -15.10 -15.31
N LEU A 573 -6.73 -14.15 -15.10
CA LEU A 573 -6.80 -12.82 -15.71
C LEU A 573 -6.68 -12.91 -17.24
N CYS A 574 -5.71 -13.67 -17.75
CA CYS A 574 -5.56 -13.88 -19.19
C CYS A 574 -6.81 -14.55 -19.79
N ARG A 575 -7.36 -15.55 -19.11
CA ARG A 575 -8.62 -16.23 -19.49
C ARG A 575 -9.81 -15.26 -19.53
N GLU A 576 -9.97 -14.40 -18.53
CA GLU A 576 -11.07 -13.41 -18.51
C GLU A 576 -10.89 -12.32 -19.58
N ILE A 577 -9.66 -11.89 -19.88
CA ILE A 577 -9.39 -10.98 -21.00
C ILE A 577 -9.80 -11.61 -22.33
N LEU A 578 -9.46 -12.89 -22.54
CA LEU A 578 -9.86 -13.64 -23.73
C LEU A 578 -11.37 -13.85 -23.80
N ARG A 579 -12.03 -14.10 -22.66
CA ARG A 579 -13.49 -14.15 -22.59
C ARG A 579 -14.15 -12.84 -23.02
N LEU A 580 -13.69 -11.70 -22.47
CA LEU A 580 -14.21 -10.38 -22.85
C LEU A 580 -14.01 -10.14 -24.36
N THR A 581 -12.83 -10.48 -24.87
CA THR A 581 -12.50 -10.37 -26.29
C THR A 581 -13.45 -11.22 -27.14
N LYS A 582 -13.69 -12.47 -26.73
CA LYS A 582 -14.60 -13.38 -27.42
C LYS A 582 -16.03 -12.84 -27.43
N LEU A 583 -16.55 -12.28 -26.34
CA LEU A 583 -17.88 -11.66 -26.31
C LEU A 583 -18.01 -10.52 -27.35
N VAL A 584 -16.97 -9.70 -27.48
CA VAL A 584 -16.94 -8.60 -28.46
C VAL A 584 -16.85 -9.14 -29.90
N VAL A 585 -15.98 -10.11 -30.14
CA VAL A 585 -15.84 -10.74 -31.47
C VAL A 585 -17.14 -11.44 -31.86
N ASP A 586 -17.70 -12.27 -30.99
CA ASP A 586 -18.95 -13.00 -31.22
C ASP A 586 -20.13 -12.07 -31.53
N ALA A 587 -20.22 -10.92 -30.86
CA ALA A 587 -21.25 -9.92 -31.17
C ALA A 587 -21.13 -9.41 -32.61
N ASN A 588 -19.90 -9.11 -33.06
CA ASN A 588 -19.65 -8.74 -34.45
C ASN A 588 -19.90 -9.91 -35.41
N ILE A 589 -19.62 -11.16 -35.02
CA ILE A 589 -19.95 -12.33 -35.83
C ILE A 589 -21.47 -12.47 -36.02
N GLN A 590 -22.27 -12.27 -34.97
CA GLN A 590 -23.73 -12.30 -35.09
C GLN A 590 -24.27 -11.23 -36.05
N PHE A 591 -23.65 -10.04 -36.06
CA PHE A 591 -23.98 -8.99 -37.04
C PHE A 591 -23.64 -9.42 -38.47
N ARG A 592 -22.46 -10.01 -38.65
CA ARG A 592 -21.98 -10.47 -39.96
C ARG A 592 -22.73 -11.68 -40.50
N LEU A 593 -23.33 -12.50 -39.63
CA LEU A 593 -24.25 -13.58 -40.01
C LEU A 593 -25.66 -13.08 -40.34
N GLY A 594 -25.97 -11.80 -40.13
CA GLY A 594 -27.30 -11.23 -40.34
C GLY A 594 -28.31 -11.54 -39.22
N ASN A 595 -27.86 -12.09 -38.08
CA ASN A 595 -28.75 -12.43 -36.96
C ASN A 595 -29.11 -11.24 -36.07
N VAL A 596 -28.29 -10.19 -36.08
CA VAL A 596 -28.53 -8.92 -35.38
C VAL A 596 -28.21 -7.76 -36.31
N ASP A 597 -28.99 -6.69 -36.24
CA ASP A 597 -28.71 -5.45 -36.98
C ASP A 597 -27.61 -4.61 -36.31
N ALA A 598 -27.16 -3.55 -37.01
CA ALA A 598 -26.09 -2.69 -36.52
C ALA A 598 -26.45 -1.93 -35.22
N PHE A 599 -27.74 -1.60 -35.01
CA PHE A 599 -28.20 -0.95 -33.77
C PHE A 599 -28.18 -1.90 -32.58
N GLN A 600 -28.59 -3.15 -32.78
CA GLN A 600 -28.50 -4.22 -31.80
C GLN A 600 -27.05 -4.55 -31.46
N LEU A 601 -26.15 -4.55 -32.46
CA LEU A 601 -24.71 -4.67 -32.23
C LEU A 601 -24.19 -3.52 -31.36
N ALA A 602 -24.57 -2.27 -31.66
CA ALA A 602 -24.15 -1.11 -30.88
C ALA A 602 -24.63 -1.16 -29.42
N ASP A 603 -25.91 -1.47 -29.16
CA ASP A 603 -26.44 -1.70 -27.79
C ASP A 603 -25.72 -2.88 -27.12
N GLY A 604 -25.44 -3.94 -27.87
CA GLY A 604 -24.72 -5.11 -27.38
C GLY A 604 -23.30 -4.80 -26.92
N LEU A 605 -22.51 -4.10 -27.75
CA LEU A 605 -21.17 -3.66 -27.41
C LEU A 605 -21.18 -2.69 -26.23
N GLN A 606 -22.11 -1.72 -26.22
CA GLN A 606 -22.31 -0.82 -25.09
C GLN A 606 -22.57 -1.60 -23.79
N TYR A 607 -23.42 -2.63 -23.87
CA TYR A 607 -23.75 -3.48 -22.74
C TYR A 607 -22.54 -4.27 -22.24
N ILE A 608 -21.77 -4.90 -23.14
CA ILE A 608 -20.53 -5.63 -22.80
C ILE A 608 -19.56 -4.72 -22.04
N PHE A 609 -19.24 -3.54 -22.59
CA PHE A 609 -18.25 -2.64 -22.00
C PHE A 609 -18.73 -1.96 -20.71
N SER A 610 -20.04 -1.73 -20.57
CA SER A 610 -20.62 -1.16 -19.34
C SER A 610 -20.68 -2.16 -18.19
N HIS A 611 -20.64 -3.47 -18.49
CA HIS A 611 -20.79 -4.54 -17.50
C HIS A 611 -19.53 -5.43 -17.41
N VAL A 612 -18.37 -4.89 -17.77
CA VAL A 612 -17.07 -5.56 -17.57
C VAL A 612 -16.92 -5.93 -16.10
N GLY A 613 -16.70 -7.21 -15.82
CA GLY A 613 -16.63 -7.76 -14.46
C GLY A 613 -17.97 -8.16 -13.83
N GLN A 614 -19.11 -7.68 -14.36
CA GLN A 614 -20.45 -8.08 -13.91
C GLN A 614 -21.02 -9.23 -14.74
N LEU A 615 -20.75 -9.26 -16.06
CA LEU A 615 -21.15 -10.35 -16.95
C LEU A 615 -20.34 -11.63 -16.73
N THR A 616 -19.22 -11.53 -16.02
CA THR A 616 -18.24 -12.62 -15.86
C THR A 616 -18.17 -13.19 -14.42
N GLY A 617 -18.95 -12.65 -13.46
CA GLY A 617 -18.95 -13.14 -12.08
C GLY A 617 -20.02 -12.56 -11.17
N VAL A 618 -20.07 -13.07 -9.93
CA VAL A 618 -20.90 -12.57 -8.83
C VAL A 618 -19.98 -12.05 -7.73
N MET A 619 -20.21 -10.82 -7.29
CA MET A 619 -19.57 -10.22 -6.12
C MET A 619 -20.55 -10.27 -4.95
N ILE A 620 -20.12 -10.85 -3.82
CA ILE A 620 -20.88 -10.87 -2.57
C ILE A 620 -20.13 -9.99 -1.58
N GLY A 621 -20.70 -8.84 -1.24
CA GLY A 621 -20.26 -8.00 -0.14
C GLY A 621 -20.86 -8.50 1.17
N ILE A 622 -20.02 -8.78 2.16
CA ILE A 622 -20.43 -9.15 3.51
C ILE A 622 -19.93 -8.08 4.46
N ASP A 623 -20.87 -7.36 5.06
CA ASP A 623 -20.59 -6.43 6.15
C ASP A 623 -20.65 -7.19 7.47
N LEU A 624 -19.48 -7.54 7.98
CA LEU A 624 -19.35 -8.24 9.25
C LEU A 624 -19.62 -7.33 10.44
N ALA A 625 -19.42 -6.01 10.33
CA ALA A 625 -19.69 -5.11 11.45
C ALA A 625 -21.19 -5.04 11.74
N TYR A 626 -22.01 -4.87 10.71
CA TYR A 626 -23.47 -4.71 10.82
C TYR A 626 -24.27 -5.97 10.50
N ASN A 627 -23.60 -7.09 10.23
CA ASN A 627 -24.23 -8.38 9.89
C ASN A 627 -25.09 -8.34 8.62
N LEU A 628 -24.70 -7.53 7.65
CA LEU A 628 -25.40 -7.37 6.39
C LEU A 628 -24.66 -8.12 5.27
N HIS A 629 -25.39 -8.51 4.24
CA HIS A 629 -24.77 -8.96 3.01
C HIS A 629 -25.57 -8.44 1.83
N SER A 630 -24.87 -8.18 0.74
CA SER A 630 -25.47 -7.84 -0.54
C SER A 630 -24.67 -8.52 -1.64
N ALA A 631 -25.33 -8.94 -2.70
CA ALA A 631 -24.68 -9.62 -3.80
C ALA A 631 -25.11 -9.01 -5.13
N PHE A 632 -24.14 -8.83 -6.02
CA PHE A 632 -24.30 -8.15 -7.30
C PHE A 632 -23.55 -8.94 -8.38
N GLY A 633 -24.11 -9.07 -9.59
CA GLY A 633 -23.46 -9.74 -10.73
C GLY A 633 -24.36 -10.70 -11.50
N ASN A 634 -23.76 -11.54 -12.34
CA ASN A 634 -24.46 -12.48 -13.23
C ASN A 634 -24.83 -13.79 -12.51
N TRP A 635 -26.13 -14.06 -12.37
CA TRP A 635 -26.67 -15.23 -11.67
C TRP A 635 -27.18 -16.26 -12.69
N PHE A 636 -26.75 -17.53 -12.57
CA PHE A 636 -27.42 -18.60 -13.30
C PHE A 636 -28.82 -18.87 -12.70
N PRO A 637 -29.81 -19.35 -13.46
CA PRO A 637 -31.18 -19.56 -12.98
C PRO A 637 -31.23 -20.35 -11.66
N GLY A 638 -32.02 -19.87 -10.69
CA GLY A 638 -32.13 -20.48 -9.35
C GLY A 638 -31.00 -20.18 -8.37
N SER A 639 -29.84 -19.67 -8.82
CA SER A 639 -28.70 -19.40 -7.93
C SER A 639 -28.91 -18.23 -6.98
N LYS A 640 -29.58 -17.16 -7.43
CA LYS A 640 -29.88 -15.98 -6.60
C LYS A 640 -30.74 -16.31 -5.36
N PRO A 641 -31.91 -16.97 -5.49
CA PRO A 641 -32.69 -17.37 -4.33
C PRO A 641 -31.95 -18.40 -3.45
N LEU A 642 -31.23 -19.36 -4.05
CA LEU A 642 -30.41 -20.32 -3.31
C LEU A 642 -29.34 -19.61 -2.46
N LEU A 643 -28.62 -18.66 -3.05
CA LEU A 643 -27.53 -17.96 -2.36
C LEU A 643 -28.06 -17.01 -1.28
N GLN A 644 -29.19 -16.35 -1.50
CA GLN A 644 -29.86 -15.54 -0.47
C GLN A 644 -30.29 -16.40 0.72
N GLN A 645 -30.90 -17.56 0.47
CA GLN A 645 -31.28 -18.50 1.54
C GLN A 645 -30.04 -19.06 2.26
N ALA A 646 -29.00 -19.43 1.50
CA ALA A 646 -27.74 -19.93 2.04
C ALA A 646 -27.04 -18.86 2.89
N MET A 647 -26.93 -17.62 2.43
CA MET A 647 -26.28 -16.53 3.17
C MET A 647 -27.04 -16.16 4.43
N ASN A 648 -28.37 -16.17 4.42
CA ASN A 648 -29.18 -15.99 5.63
C ASN A 648 -28.91 -17.08 6.68
N LYS A 649 -28.66 -18.32 6.25
CA LYS A 649 -28.31 -19.43 7.14
C LYS A 649 -26.85 -19.37 7.59
N ILE A 650 -25.93 -19.04 6.69
CA ILE A 650 -24.50 -18.90 6.96
C ILE A 650 -24.24 -17.77 7.95
N MET A 651 -24.86 -16.59 7.76
CA MET A 651 -24.68 -15.45 8.67
C MET A 651 -25.26 -15.69 10.07
N LYS A 652 -26.26 -16.58 10.21
CA LYS A 652 -26.85 -16.94 11.51
C LYS A 652 -26.13 -18.08 12.22
N SER A 653 -25.66 -19.07 11.47
CA SER A 653 -25.26 -20.37 12.03
C SER A 653 -23.77 -20.67 11.89
N ASN A 654 -22.97 -19.78 11.30
CA ASN A 654 -21.53 -20.00 11.14
C ASN A 654 -20.75 -19.38 12.31
N PRO A 655 -20.20 -20.21 13.24
CA PRO A 655 -19.51 -19.70 14.42
C PRO A 655 -18.23 -18.93 14.08
N ALA A 656 -17.56 -19.27 12.98
CA ALA A 656 -16.33 -18.60 12.58
C ALA A 656 -16.59 -17.18 12.05
N LEU A 657 -17.68 -16.96 11.30
CA LEU A 657 -18.09 -15.62 10.86
C LEU A 657 -18.55 -14.77 12.04
N TYR A 658 -19.26 -15.37 13.00
CA TYR A 658 -19.62 -14.70 14.25
C TYR A 658 -18.38 -14.26 15.04
N VAL A 659 -17.43 -15.17 15.29
CA VAL A 659 -16.17 -14.84 15.99
C VAL A 659 -15.36 -13.77 15.26
N LEU A 660 -15.26 -13.86 13.93
CA LEU A 660 -14.56 -12.85 13.12
C LEU A 660 -15.26 -11.48 13.20
N ARG A 661 -16.59 -11.47 13.13
CA ARG A 661 -17.42 -10.28 13.35
C ARG A 661 -17.17 -9.67 14.72
N GLU A 662 -17.19 -10.47 15.79
CA GLU A 662 -16.97 -9.97 17.14
C GLU A 662 -15.56 -9.40 17.29
N ARG A 663 -14.54 -10.04 16.71
CA ARG A 663 -13.16 -9.51 16.68
C ARG A 663 -13.04 -8.19 15.91
N ILE A 664 -13.67 -8.08 14.74
CA ILE A 664 -13.67 -6.85 13.93
C ILE A 664 -14.40 -5.74 14.68
N ARG A 665 -15.56 -6.03 15.27
CA ARG A 665 -16.31 -5.07 16.09
C ARG A 665 -15.48 -4.64 17.31
N LYS A 666 -14.72 -5.54 17.93
CA LYS A 666 -13.85 -5.22 19.10
C LYS A 666 -12.69 -4.34 18.66
N GLY A 667 -12.03 -4.68 17.56
CA GLY A 667 -10.93 -3.89 16.98
C GLY A 667 -11.35 -2.51 16.49
N LEU A 668 -12.57 -2.38 15.97
CA LEU A 668 -13.17 -1.11 15.56
C LEU A 668 -13.86 -0.36 16.71
N GLN A 669 -13.81 -0.88 17.95
CA GLN A 669 -14.45 -0.29 19.15
C GLN A 669 -15.96 -0.03 18.96
N LEU A 670 -16.65 -0.91 18.25
CA LEU A 670 -18.09 -0.82 17.98
C LEU A 670 -18.96 -1.38 19.12
N TYR A 671 -18.35 -1.74 20.25
CA TYR A 671 -19.06 -2.03 21.50
C TYR A 671 -19.11 -0.75 22.33
N SER A 672 -20.28 -0.44 22.87
CA SER A 672 -20.36 0.48 24.00
C SER A 672 -19.49 -0.06 25.12
N SER A 673 -18.40 0.64 25.42
CA SER A 673 -17.65 0.67 26.69
C SER A 673 -18.14 -0.29 27.79
N GLU A 674 -17.82 -1.58 27.70
CA GLU A 674 -17.86 -2.46 28.86
C GLU A 674 -16.42 -2.68 29.36
N PRO A 675 -16.12 -2.39 30.64
CA PRO A 675 -14.78 -2.54 31.19
C PRO A 675 -14.40 -4.02 31.27
N THR A 676 -13.22 -4.38 30.76
CA THR A 676 -12.66 -5.72 30.92
C THR A 676 -12.43 -6.03 32.41
N GLU A 677 -13.12 -7.03 32.95
CA GLU A 677 -12.93 -7.47 34.34
C GLU A 677 -11.55 -8.14 34.55
N PRO A 678 -10.86 -7.86 35.68
CA PRO A 678 -9.51 -8.39 35.94
C PRO A 678 -9.53 -9.88 36.27
N TYR A 679 -8.43 -10.62 36.01
CA TYR A 679 -8.24 -12.03 36.37
C TYR A 679 -8.17 -12.26 37.89
N LEU A 680 -8.39 -13.50 38.33
CA LEU A 680 -8.28 -13.87 39.74
C LEU A 680 -6.80 -13.88 40.15
N SER A 681 -6.44 -13.03 41.12
CA SER A 681 -5.11 -12.86 41.69
C SER A 681 -5.17 -12.91 43.22
N SER A 682 -4.02 -12.84 43.89
CA SER A 682 -3.97 -12.78 45.35
C SER A 682 -4.62 -11.53 45.95
N GLN A 683 -4.78 -10.46 45.14
CA GLN A 683 -5.34 -9.17 45.58
C GLN A 683 -6.88 -9.17 45.56
N ASN A 684 -7.49 -9.87 44.61
CA ASN A 684 -8.96 -9.95 44.48
C ASN A 684 -9.52 -11.34 44.85
N TYR A 685 -8.69 -12.20 45.45
CA TYR A 685 -9.06 -13.55 45.89
C TYR A 685 -10.28 -13.58 46.82
N GLY A 686 -10.56 -12.52 47.57
CA GLY A 686 -11.75 -12.42 48.42
C GLY A 686 -13.08 -12.44 47.65
N GLU A 687 -13.09 -12.07 46.36
CA GLU A 687 -14.30 -12.00 45.52
C GLU A 687 -14.96 -13.38 45.32
N ILE A 688 -14.18 -14.47 45.44
CA ILE A 688 -14.67 -15.84 45.23
C ILE A 688 -15.63 -16.33 46.31
N PHE A 689 -15.76 -15.58 47.42
CA PHE A 689 -16.66 -15.87 48.53
C PHE A 689 -17.88 -14.94 48.55
N SER A 690 -18.13 -14.22 47.46
CA SER A 690 -19.34 -13.42 47.29
C SER A 690 -20.61 -14.30 47.34
N ASN A 691 -21.77 -13.65 47.34
CA ASN A 691 -23.04 -14.38 47.37
C ASN A 691 -23.34 -15.15 46.05
N GLN A 692 -22.54 -14.95 45.01
CA GLN A 692 -22.73 -15.60 43.71
C GLN A 692 -22.23 -17.05 43.71
N ILE A 693 -22.85 -17.91 42.89
CA ILE A 693 -22.36 -19.26 42.66
C ILE A 693 -21.16 -19.16 41.70
N ILE A 694 -19.98 -19.49 42.21
CA ILE A 694 -18.72 -19.45 41.49
C ILE A 694 -18.18 -20.88 41.37
N TRP A 695 -17.81 -21.30 40.17
CA TRP A 695 -17.18 -22.60 39.94
C TRP A 695 -15.73 -22.46 39.52
N PHE A 696 -14.87 -23.26 40.12
CA PHE A 696 -13.52 -23.48 39.62
C PHE A 696 -13.49 -24.73 38.74
N VAL A 697 -12.86 -24.62 37.58
CA VAL A 697 -12.67 -25.74 36.65
C VAL A 697 -11.19 -26.01 36.47
N ASP A 698 -10.76 -27.23 36.82
CA ASP A 698 -9.40 -27.73 36.59
C ASP A 698 -9.39 -28.92 35.62
N ASP A 699 -8.61 -28.76 34.54
CA ASP A 699 -8.44 -29.76 33.49
C ASP A 699 -7.08 -30.48 33.57
N THR A 700 -6.32 -30.31 34.67
CA THR A 700 -4.94 -30.79 34.78
C THR A 700 -4.85 -32.31 34.74
N ASN A 701 -5.82 -32.99 35.33
CA ASN A 701 -5.86 -34.45 35.46
C ASN A 701 -6.71 -35.16 34.40
N VAL A 702 -7.11 -34.46 33.33
CA VAL A 702 -8.05 -34.97 32.32
C VAL A 702 -7.39 -35.95 31.36
N TYR A 703 -6.22 -35.62 30.83
CA TYR A 703 -5.44 -36.54 29.97
C TYR A 703 -4.18 -36.98 30.69
N ARG A 704 -4.08 -38.29 30.97
CA ARG A 704 -3.00 -38.90 31.75
C ARG A 704 -2.43 -40.10 31.01
N VAL A 705 -1.13 -40.35 31.18
CA VAL A 705 -0.42 -41.47 30.55
C VAL A 705 0.47 -42.20 31.54
N THR A 706 0.63 -43.51 31.36
CA THR A 706 1.66 -44.33 32.00
C THR A 706 2.82 -44.52 31.03
N ILE A 707 4.05 -44.28 31.50
CA ILE A 707 5.25 -44.41 30.70
C ILE A 707 5.83 -45.82 30.91
N HIS A 708 5.94 -46.59 29.84
CA HIS A 708 6.59 -47.89 29.82
C HIS A 708 7.88 -47.81 29.00
N LYS A 709 9.01 -48.15 29.63
CA LYS A 709 10.28 -48.29 28.92
C LYS A 709 10.27 -49.62 28.16
N THR A 710 10.40 -49.57 26.84
CA THR A 710 10.55 -50.76 26.01
C THR A 710 11.93 -51.36 26.18
N PHE A 711 12.09 -52.63 25.80
CA PHE A 711 13.34 -53.37 25.92
C PHE A 711 14.52 -52.69 25.18
N GLU A 712 14.25 -51.98 24.09
CA GLU A 712 15.23 -51.21 23.30
C GLU A 712 15.58 -49.83 23.91
N GLY A 713 15.06 -49.52 25.10
CA GLY A 713 15.31 -48.26 25.79
C GLY A 713 14.38 -47.10 25.40
N ASN A 714 13.47 -47.30 24.44
CA ASN A 714 12.49 -46.29 24.04
C ASN A 714 11.35 -46.16 25.06
N LEU A 715 10.90 -44.93 25.34
CA LEU A 715 9.77 -44.68 26.24
C LEU A 715 8.47 -44.68 25.43
N THR A 716 7.57 -45.63 25.71
CA THR A 716 6.21 -45.67 25.15
C THR A 716 5.20 -45.18 26.19
N THR A 717 4.17 -44.45 25.77
CA THR A 717 3.15 -43.91 26.67
C THR A 717 1.78 -44.53 26.38
N LYS A 718 1.08 -44.98 27.43
CA LYS A 718 -0.28 -45.53 27.33
C LYS A 718 -1.26 -44.63 28.09
N PRO A 719 -2.35 -44.15 27.48
CA PRO A 719 -3.36 -43.37 28.19
C PRO A 719 -3.99 -44.15 29.35
N ILE A 720 -4.28 -43.47 30.45
CA ILE A 720 -5.06 -43.98 31.59
C ILE A 720 -6.25 -43.07 31.88
N ASN A 721 -7.16 -43.50 32.75
CA ASN A 721 -8.32 -42.69 33.15
C ASN A 721 -7.89 -41.37 33.79
N GLY A 722 -8.56 -40.30 33.40
CA GLY A 722 -8.41 -38.97 33.97
C GLY A 722 -9.70 -38.49 34.62
N ALA A 723 -9.69 -37.26 35.13
CA ALA A 723 -10.88 -36.62 35.66
C ALA A 723 -10.86 -35.09 35.53
N ILE A 724 -12.04 -34.51 35.40
CA ILE A 724 -12.30 -33.06 35.49
C ILE A 724 -12.75 -32.76 36.92
N PHE A 725 -12.18 -31.71 37.51
CA PHE A 725 -12.58 -31.21 38.82
C PHE A 725 -13.33 -29.89 38.65
N ILE A 726 -14.61 -29.86 39.05
CA ILE A 726 -15.43 -28.65 39.07
C ILE A 726 -15.88 -28.43 40.52
N PHE A 727 -15.46 -27.36 41.18
CA PHE A 727 -15.79 -27.17 42.60
C PHE A 727 -16.25 -25.76 42.94
N ASN A 728 -17.09 -25.65 43.96
CA ASN A 728 -17.58 -24.41 44.53
C ASN A 728 -16.75 -24.05 45.79
N PRO A 729 -16.01 -22.91 45.79
CA PRO A 729 -15.13 -22.52 46.90
C PRO A 729 -15.89 -22.07 48.15
N ARG A 730 -17.18 -21.73 48.03
CA ARG A 730 -18.00 -21.31 49.16
C ARG A 730 -18.60 -22.49 49.91
N THR A 731 -19.11 -23.48 49.18
CA THR A 731 -19.86 -24.60 49.76
C THR A 731 -19.02 -25.87 49.91
N GLY A 732 -17.88 -25.98 49.23
CA GLY A 732 -17.06 -27.20 49.19
C GLY A 732 -17.59 -28.27 48.25
N GLN A 733 -18.70 -28.01 47.54
CA GLN A 733 -19.28 -28.95 46.58
C GLN A 733 -18.29 -29.21 45.42
N LEU A 734 -17.95 -30.47 45.18
CA LEU A 734 -17.04 -30.92 44.13
C LEU A 734 -17.76 -31.91 43.19
N PHE A 735 -17.93 -31.51 41.94
CA PHE A 735 -18.32 -32.39 40.84
C PHE A 735 -17.05 -32.97 40.21
N LEU A 736 -16.89 -34.29 40.32
CA LEU A 736 -15.78 -35.06 39.77
C LEU A 736 -16.26 -35.87 38.57
N LYS A 737 -15.86 -35.49 37.36
CA LYS A 737 -16.18 -36.23 36.14
C LYS A 737 -15.01 -37.11 35.71
N VAL A 738 -15.18 -38.43 35.74
CA VAL A 738 -14.18 -39.38 35.23
C VAL A 738 -14.20 -39.39 33.71
N ILE A 739 -13.02 -39.26 33.09
CA ILE A 739 -12.80 -39.35 31.65
C ILE A 739 -12.07 -40.67 31.35
N HIS A 740 -12.79 -41.62 30.75
CA HIS A 740 -12.28 -42.94 30.45
C HIS A 740 -11.28 -42.94 29.29
N THR A 741 -10.34 -43.90 29.29
CA THR A 741 -9.29 -44.04 28.26
C THR A 741 -9.80 -44.13 26.81
N SER A 742 -11.03 -44.63 26.60
CA SER A 742 -11.64 -44.78 25.28
C SER A 742 -11.80 -43.45 24.53
N VAL A 743 -11.92 -42.32 25.24
CA VAL A 743 -12.04 -40.98 24.63
C VAL A 743 -10.80 -40.61 23.79
N TRP A 744 -9.65 -41.22 24.09
CA TRP A 744 -8.37 -40.90 23.45
C TRP A 744 -8.05 -41.78 22.24
N ALA A 745 -8.84 -42.85 21.99
CA ALA A 745 -8.55 -43.82 20.95
C ALA A 745 -8.66 -43.21 19.54
N GLY A 746 -7.61 -43.37 18.71
CA GLY A 746 -7.59 -42.91 17.32
C GLY A 746 -7.47 -41.39 17.13
N GLN A 747 -7.40 -40.61 18.21
CA GLN A 747 -7.36 -39.15 18.16
C GLN A 747 -5.93 -38.60 18.12
N LYS A 748 -5.73 -37.49 17.41
CA LYS A 748 -4.47 -36.73 17.36
C LYS A 748 -4.61 -35.44 18.15
N ARG A 749 -3.51 -34.90 18.69
CA ARG A 749 -3.49 -33.67 19.51
C ARG A 749 -4.28 -33.78 20.83
N LEU A 750 -4.04 -34.86 21.57
CA LEU A 750 -4.77 -35.22 22.80
C LEU A 750 -4.77 -34.13 23.89
N GLY A 751 -3.70 -33.33 24.00
CA GLY A 751 -3.65 -32.21 24.93
C GLY A 751 -4.60 -31.06 24.58
N GLN A 752 -4.85 -30.81 23.28
CA GLN A 752 -5.89 -29.86 22.86
C GLN A 752 -7.26 -30.49 23.07
N LEU A 753 -7.44 -31.75 22.69
CA LEU A 753 -8.69 -32.48 22.87
C LEU A 753 -9.14 -32.51 24.33
N ALA A 754 -8.23 -32.67 25.30
CA ALA A 754 -8.56 -32.66 26.73
C ALA A 754 -9.23 -31.35 27.19
N LYS A 755 -8.75 -30.20 26.68
CA LYS A 755 -9.32 -28.88 26.99
C LYS A 755 -10.73 -28.72 26.43
N TRP A 756 -10.89 -29.08 25.16
CA TRP A 756 -12.19 -29.03 24.47
C TRP A 756 -13.20 -30.00 25.09
N LYS A 757 -12.76 -31.21 25.43
CA LYS A 757 -13.61 -32.18 26.13
C LYS A 757 -14.00 -31.69 27.52
N THR A 758 -13.10 -31.01 28.22
CA THR A 758 -13.43 -30.41 29.52
C THR A 758 -14.50 -29.33 29.39
N ALA A 759 -14.37 -28.43 28.40
CA ALA A 759 -15.37 -27.39 28.15
C ALA A 759 -16.73 -27.96 27.74
N GLU A 760 -16.74 -29.03 26.94
CA GLU A 760 -17.95 -29.76 26.56
C GLU A 760 -18.68 -30.34 27.79
N GLU A 761 -17.96 -31.04 28.68
CA GLU A 761 -18.56 -31.65 29.88
C GLU A 761 -19.00 -30.60 30.91
N VAL A 762 -18.27 -29.49 31.06
CA VAL A 762 -18.69 -28.36 31.90
C VAL A 762 -19.99 -27.75 31.37
N ALA A 763 -20.08 -27.49 30.06
CA ALA A 763 -21.30 -26.97 29.45
C ALA A 763 -22.47 -27.96 29.55
N ALA A 764 -22.21 -29.26 29.46
CA ALA A 764 -23.22 -30.29 29.68
C ALA A 764 -23.74 -30.29 31.13
N LEU A 765 -22.86 -30.10 32.12
CA LEU A 765 -23.24 -29.97 33.52
C LEU A 765 -24.09 -28.70 33.75
N VAL A 766 -23.67 -27.54 33.23
CA VAL A 766 -24.46 -26.29 33.32
C VAL A 766 -25.85 -26.46 32.71
N ARG A 767 -25.97 -27.13 31.56
CA ARG A 767 -27.27 -27.44 30.92
C ARG A 767 -28.17 -28.32 31.78
N SER A 768 -27.59 -29.19 32.61
CA SER A 768 -28.34 -30.10 33.47
C SER A 768 -28.88 -29.46 34.76
N LEU A 769 -28.42 -28.25 35.12
CA LEU A 769 -28.84 -27.55 36.33
C LEU A 769 -29.96 -26.53 36.07
N PRO A 770 -30.91 -26.36 37.01
CA PRO A 770 -31.85 -25.23 37.01
C PRO A 770 -31.13 -23.89 36.98
N VAL A 771 -31.77 -22.86 36.41
CA VAL A 771 -31.17 -21.53 36.20
C VAL A 771 -30.73 -20.88 37.52
N GLU A 772 -31.39 -21.19 38.65
CA GLU A 772 -31.01 -20.70 39.97
C GLU A 772 -29.71 -21.34 40.50
N GLU A 773 -29.39 -22.56 40.08
CA GLU A 773 -28.22 -23.32 40.52
C GLU A 773 -27.02 -23.19 39.56
N GLN A 774 -27.21 -22.54 38.41
CA GLN A 774 -26.15 -22.29 37.44
C GLN A 774 -25.12 -21.29 37.98
N PRO A 775 -23.82 -21.50 37.69
CA PRO A 775 -22.78 -20.57 38.11
C PRO A 775 -22.96 -19.22 37.41
N LYS A 776 -22.83 -18.12 38.16
CA LYS A 776 -22.74 -16.78 37.55
C LYS A 776 -21.33 -16.47 37.06
N GLN A 777 -20.34 -17.17 37.62
CA GLN A 777 -18.95 -17.02 37.25
C GLN A 777 -18.24 -18.38 37.22
N ILE A 778 -17.43 -18.60 36.19
CA ILE A 778 -16.56 -19.77 36.05
C ILE A 778 -15.11 -19.30 36.00
N ILE A 779 -14.31 -19.79 36.94
CA ILE A 779 -12.88 -19.50 37.05
C ILE A 779 -12.09 -20.71 36.56
N VAL A 780 -11.29 -20.53 35.52
CA VAL A 780 -10.41 -21.60 35.03
C VAL A 780 -9.04 -21.53 35.71
N THR A 781 -8.54 -22.68 36.17
CA THR A 781 -7.19 -22.76 36.76
C THR A 781 -6.09 -22.63 35.71
N ARG A 782 -6.38 -22.95 34.44
CA ARG A 782 -5.42 -22.87 33.32
C ARG A 782 -5.94 -21.99 32.18
N LYS A 783 -5.16 -20.98 31.78
CA LYS A 783 -5.52 -20.01 30.71
C LYS A 783 -5.93 -20.65 29.39
N GLY A 784 -5.38 -21.82 29.05
CA GLY A 784 -5.73 -22.55 27.83
C GLY A 784 -7.17 -23.10 27.77
N MET A 785 -7.93 -22.99 28.86
CA MET A 785 -9.35 -23.36 28.95
C MET A 785 -10.32 -22.22 28.65
N LEU A 786 -9.84 -20.97 28.54
CA LEU A 786 -10.68 -19.80 28.26
C LEU A 786 -11.37 -19.93 26.90
N ASP A 787 -10.61 -20.03 25.81
CA ASP A 787 -11.22 -20.12 24.46
C ASP A 787 -12.19 -21.31 24.31
N PRO A 788 -11.85 -22.55 24.76
CA PRO A 788 -12.81 -23.65 24.69
C PRO A 788 -14.11 -23.40 25.48
N LEU A 789 -14.04 -22.82 26.68
CA LEU A 789 -15.24 -22.51 27.47
C LEU A 789 -16.05 -21.37 26.88
N GLU A 790 -15.40 -20.31 26.38
CA GLU A 790 -16.10 -19.21 25.68
C GLU A 790 -16.89 -19.73 24.47
N VAL A 791 -16.35 -20.70 23.75
CA VAL A 791 -17.03 -21.32 22.60
C VAL A 791 -18.16 -22.25 23.04
N HIS A 792 -17.98 -23.06 24.08
CA HIS A 792 -18.99 -24.04 24.52
C HIS A 792 -20.12 -23.47 25.38
N LEU A 793 -19.91 -22.30 25.99
CA LEU A 793 -20.89 -21.58 26.82
C LEU A 793 -21.53 -20.38 26.12
N LEU A 794 -21.43 -20.26 24.78
CA LEU A 794 -22.09 -19.20 24.00
C LEU A 794 -23.61 -19.12 24.26
N ASP A 795 -24.25 -20.24 24.59
CA ASP A 795 -25.68 -20.31 24.91
C ASP A 795 -26.02 -19.67 26.28
N PHE A 796 -25.02 -19.31 27.09
CA PHE A 796 -25.13 -18.83 28.47
C PHE A 796 -24.46 -17.45 28.66
N PRO A 797 -24.98 -16.37 28.05
CA PRO A 797 -24.33 -15.05 28.07
C PRO A 797 -24.23 -14.41 29.46
N ASN A 798 -24.97 -14.92 30.45
CA ASN A 798 -24.98 -14.43 31.83
C ASN A 798 -23.89 -15.08 32.72
N ILE A 799 -23.06 -15.95 32.16
CA ILE A 799 -21.97 -16.62 32.88
C ILE A 799 -20.65 -15.95 32.51
N VAL A 800 -20.02 -15.30 33.48
CA VAL A 800 -18.72 -14.65 33.28
C VAL A 800 -17.61 -15.70 33.37
N ILE A 801 -16.75 -15.76 32.36
CA ILE A 801 -15.59 -16.67 32.33
C ILE A 801 -14.34 -15.87 32.69
N LYS A 802 -13.66 -16.24 33.77
CA LYS A 802 -12.49 -15.54 34.31
C LYS A 802 -11.28 -16.47 34.38
N GLY A 803 -10.10 -15.96 34.02
CA GLY A 803 -8.84 -16.67 34.20
C GLY A 803 -8.32 -16.54 35.64
N SER A 804 -7.59 -17.54 36.13
CA SER A 804 -6.81 -17.46 37.36
C SER A 804 -5.32 -17.28 37.07
N GLU A 805 -4.68 -16.37 37.80
CA GLU A 805 -3.22 -16.23 37.87
C GLU A 805 -2.61 -17.12 38.96
N LEU A 806 -3.44 -17.67 39.85
CA LEU A 806 -3.04 -18.57 40.92
C LEU A 806 -2.90 -20.01 40.39
N GLN A 807 -1.73 -20.64 40.58
CA GLN A 807 -1.50 -22.05 40.25
C GLN A 807 -2.01 -22.97 41.37
N LEU A 808 -3.33 -23.07 41.52
CA LEU A 808 -3.93 -23.87 42.58
C LEU A 808 -3.57 -25.36 42.43
N PRO A 809 -3.27 -26.09 43.53
CA PRO A 809 -2.64 -27.41 43.48
C PRO A 809 -3.65 -28.56 43.27
N PHE A 810 -4.69 -28.37 42.46
CA PHE A 810 -5.75 -29.37 42.23
C PHE A 810 -5.26 -30.66 41.57
N GLN A 811 -4.08 -30.63 40.93
CA GLN A 811 -3.40 -31.83 40.49
C GLN A 811 -3.16 -32.84 41.64
N ALA A 812 -2.96 -32.35 42.87
CA ALA A 812 -2.71 -33.18 44.04
C ALA A 812 -3.95 -33.93 44.53
N CYS A 813 -5.15 -33.60 44.03
CA CYS A 813 -6.38 -34.33 44.37
C CYS A 813 -6.28 -35.83 44.01
N LEU A 814 -5.49 -36.22 43.02
CA LEU A 814 -5.24 -37.63 42.69
C LEU A 814 -4.38 -38.37 43.72
N LYS A 815 -3.63 -37.66 44.56
CA LYS A 815 -2.82 -38.25 45.63
C LYS A 815 -3.68 -38.64 46.84
N ILE A 816 -4.93 -38.21 46.87
CA ILE A 816 -5.96 -38.62 47.83
C ILE A 816 -6.47 -39.99 47.41
N GLU A 817 -6.32 -40.98 48.29
CA GLU A 817 -6.62 -42.39 48.00
C GLU A 817 -8.07 -42.59 47.54
N LYS A 818 -9.04 -41.91 48.16
CA LYS A 818 -10.46 -41.97 47.80
C LYS A 818 -10.74 -41.58 46.34
N PHE A 819 -10.06 -40.56 45.82
CA PHE A 819 -10.23 -40.10 44.43
C PHE A 819 -9.35 -40.89 43.45
N GLY A 820 -8.10 -41.17 43.83
CA GLY A 820 -7.15 -41.93 43.00
C GLY A 820 -7.67 -43.33 42.66
N ASP A 821 -8.17 -44.06 43.67
CA ASP A 821 -8.72 -45.40 43.48
C ASP A 821 -10.01 -45.40 42.64
N LEU A 822 -10.90 -44.44 42.88
CA LEU A 822 -12.16 -44.30 42.15
C LEU A 822 -11.90 -44.11 40.65
N ILE A 823 -10.96 -43.22 40.29
CA ILE A 823 -10.64 -42.90 38.89
C ILE A 823 -9.92 -44.07 38.20
N LEU A 824 -9.01 -44.75 38.91
CA LEU A 824 -8.28 -45.90 38.36
C LEU A 824 -9.16 -47.14 38.15
N LYS A 825 -10.13 -47.41 39.04
CA LYS A 825 -11.02 -48.57 38.97
C LYS A 825 -12.24 -48.37 38.08
N ALA A 826 -12.52 -47.13 37.63
CA ALA A 826 -13.68 -46.83 36.80
C ALA A 826 -13.62 -47.51 35.42
N THR A 827 -14.67 -48.24 35.06
CA THR A 827 -14.82 -48.92 33.76
C THR A 827 -15.52 -48.06 32.70
N GLU A 828 -16.16 -46.95 33.10
CA GLU A 828 -16.89 -46.03 32.23
C GLU A 828 -16.82 -44.56 32.71
N PRO A 829 -17.15 -43.56 31.86
CA PRO A 829 -17.22 -42.16 32.26
C PRO A 829 -18.39 -41.89 33.22
N GLN A 830 -18.11 -41.54 34.47
CA GLN A 830 -19.12 -41.26 35.51
C GLN A 830 -18.91 -39.89 36.17
N MET A 831 -19.99 -39.24 36.60
CA MET A 831 -19.98 -38.00 37.37
C MET A 831 -20.30 -38.31 38.83
N VAL A 832 -19.46 -37.87 39.77
CA VAL A 832 -19.64 -38.12 41.21
C VAL A 832 -19.57 -36.80 41.97
N LEU A 833 -20.45 -36.62 42.95
CA LEU A 833 -20.55 -35.43 43.78
C LEU A 833 -19.96 -35.69 45.17
N TYR A 834 -19.05 -34.83 45.61
CA TYR A 834 -18.46 -34.84 46.96
C TYR A 834 -18.60 -33.48 47.63
N ASN A 835 -18.52 -33.43 48.96
CA ASN A 835 -18.19 -32.20 49.68
C ASN A 835 -16.74 -32.27 50.13
N ILE A 836 -15.87 -31.49 49.51
CA ILE A 836 -14.43 -31.51 49.75
C ILE A 836 -14.04 -30.92 51.12
N TYR A 837 -14.94 -30.22 51.80
CA TYR A 837 -14.72 -29.67 53.15
C TYR A 837 -15.19 -30.60 54.27
N ASP A 838 -15.78 -31.75 53.94
CA ASP A 838 -16.46 -32.61 54.92
C ASP A 838 -17.42 -31.77 55.80
N ASP A 839 -17.14 -31.67 57.11
CA ASP A 839 -17.93 -30.94 58.09
C ASP A 839 -17.34 -29.59 58.53
N TRP A 840 -16.26 -29.10 57.91
CA TRP A 840 -15.52 -27.92 58.39
C TRP A 840 -16.37 -26.64 58.45
N LEU A 841 -17.36 -26.48 57.57
CA LEU A 841 -18.23 -25.30 57.56
C LEU A 841 -19.12 -25.17 58.81
N LYS A 842 -19.16 -26.18 59.70
CA LYS A 842 -19.85 -26.10 61.00
C LYS A 842 -19.09 -25.27 62.03
N SER A 843 -17.75 -25.25 61.98
CA SER A 843 -16.90 -24.55 62.96
C SER A 843 -16.07 -23.40 62.37
N ILE A 844 -15.83 -23.37 61.05
CA ILE A 844 -15.01 -22.34 60.38
C ILE A 844 -15.67 -21.76 59.12
N SER A 845 -15.25 -20.56 58.74
CA SER A 845 -15.78 -19.86 57.55
C SER A 845 -15.38 -20.54 56.24
N SER A 846 -16.13 -20.31 55.15
CA SER A 846 -15.77 -20.77 53.81
C SER A 846 -14.38 -20.29 53.37
N TYR A 847 -13.97 -19.08 53.77
CA TYR A 847 -12.63 -18.57 53.50
C TYR A 847 -11.56 -19.45 54.15
N THR A 848 -11.73 -19.74 55.45
CA THR A 848 -10.80 -20.58 56.22
C THR A 848 -10.78 -22.01 55.70
N ALA A 849 -11.94 -22.58 55.36
CA ALA A 849 -12.06 -23.93 54.80
C ALA A 849 -11.38 -24.04 53.43
N PHE A 850 -11.53 -23.02 52.57
CA PHE A 850 -10.83 -22.98 51.29
C PHE A 850 -9.31 -22.78 51.45
N SER A 851 -8.86 -21.94 52.39
CA SER A 851 -7.44 -21.81 52.70
C SER A 851 -6.85 -23.13 53.21
N ARG A 852 -7.58 -23.88 54.06
CA ARG A 852 -7.18 -25.20 54.55
C ARG A 852 -7.04 -26.21 53.41
N ILE A 853 -8.00 -26.28 52.48
CA ILE A 853 -7.91 -27.22 51.36
C ILE A 853 -6.71 -26.94 50.46
N VAL A 854 -6.48 -25.66 50.14
CA VAL A 854 -5.34 -25.25 49.30
C VAL A 854 -4.02 -25.59 50.01
N LEU A 855 -3.94 -25.35 51.32
CA LEU A 855 -2.76 -25.70 52.12
C LEU A 855 -2.47 -27.21 52.11
N ILE A 856 -3.49 -28.04 52.33
CA ILE A 856 -3.34 -29.51 52.32
C ILE A 856 -2.93 -30.01 50.94
N LEU A 857 -3.62 -29.58 49.88
CA LEU A 857 -3.32 -29.98 48.51
C LEU A 857 -1.93 -29.52 48.08
N ARG A 858 -1.48 -28.33 48.51
CA ARG A 858 -0.11 -27.84 48.25
C ARG A 858 0.93 -28.70 48.98
N ALA A 859 0.69 -29.03 50.24
CA ALA A 859 1.60 -29.88 51.02
C ALA A 859 1.71 -31.30 50.40
N LEU A 860 0.58 -31.90 49.99
CA LEU A 860 0.55 -33.18 49.27
C LEU A 860 1.27 -33.09 47.91
N HIS A 861 1.18 -31.94 47.23
CA HIS A 861 1.91 -31.70 46.00
C HIS A 861 3.43 -31.70 46.25
N VAL A 862 3.87 -30.94 47.26
CA VAL A 862 5.28 -30.74 47.67
C VAL A 862 5.93 -32.02 48.17
N ASN A 863 5.35 -32.65 49.19
CA ASN A 863 5.87 -33.89 49.78
C ASN A 863 4.70 -34.75 50.27
N ASN A 864 4.33 -35.72 49.45
CA ASN A 864 3.17 -36.58 49.68
C ASN A 864 3.30 -37.39 50.99
N GLU A 865 4.46 -37.97 51.25
CA GLU A 865 4.67 -38.84 52.42
C GLU A 865 4.66 -38.05 53.73
N LYS A 866 5.39 -36.93 53.79
CA LYS A 866 5.40 -36.08 55.00
C LYS A 866 4.06 -35.42 55.26
N ALA A 867 3.36 -34.95 54.22
CA ALA A 867 2.03 -34.38 54.39
C ALA A 867 1.02 -35.42 54.92
N LYS A 868 1.08 -36.68 54.45
CA LYS A 868 0.26 -37.77 55.00
C LYS A 868 0.58 -38.07 56.46
N MET A 869 1.86 -38.08 56.85
CA MET A 869 2.26 -38.24 58.26
C MET A 869 1.78 -37.08 59.14
N LEU A 870 1.82 -35.83 58.64
CA LEU A 870 1.33 -34.65 59.37
C LEU A 870 -0.20 -34.64 59.52
N LEU A 871 -0.92 -35.17 58.54
CA LEU A 871 -2.38 -35.31 58.59
C LEU A 871 -2.83 -36.44 59.55
N LYS A 872 -1.98 -37.43 59.80
CA LYS A 872 -2.22 -38.54 60.74
C LYS A 872 -1.02 -38.74 61.69
N PRO A 873 -0.79 -37.82 62.63
CA PRO A 873 0.40 -37.84 63.50
C PRO A 873 0.42 -39.00 64.51
N ASP A 874 -0.74 -39.59 64.83
CA ASP A 874 -0.88 -40.74 65.73
C ASP A 874 -1.89 -41.76 65.16
N LYS A 875 -1.72 -43.04 65.49
CA LYS A 875 -2.60 -44.15 65.06
C LYS A 875 -4.01 -44.07 65.64
N THR A 876 -4.23 -43.19 66.61
CA THR A 876 -5.53 -42.91 67.26
C THR A 876 -6.46 -42.04 66.40
N ILE A 877 -5.96 -41.37 65.37
CA ILE A 877 -6.73 -40.48 64.49
C ILE A 877 -7.35 -41.30 63.35
N VAL A 878 -8.68 -41.40 63.36
CA VAL A 878 -9.47 -42.11 62.35
C VAL A 878 -10.04 -41.12 61.32
N THR A 879 -10.22 -41.59 60.08
CA THR A 879 -10.99 -40.88 59.05
C THR A 879 -12.34 -41.56 58.97
N GLU A 880 -13.42 -40.82 59.21
CA GLU A 880 -14.78 -41.35 59.06
C GLU A 880 -15.04 -41.86 57.62
N PRO A 881 -15.85 -42.92 57.42
CA PRO A 881 -16.06 -43.52 56.09
C PRO A 881 -16.56 -42.53 55.01
N HIS A 882 -17.36 -41.54 55.41
CA HIS A 882 -17.91 -40.52 54.53
C HIS A 882 -16.98 -39.30 54.37
N HIS A 883 -16.02 -39.10 55.27
CA HIS A 883 -15.05 -38.02 55.19
C HIS A 883 -13.94 -38.29 54.16
N ILE A 884 -13.34 -37.21 53.67
CA ILE A 884 -12.13 -37.21 52.84
C ILE A 884 -10.90 -37.01 53.73
N TRP A 885 -11.03 -36.19 54.78
CA TRP A 885 -9.95 -35.79 55.68
C TRP A 885 -10.04 -36.48 57.05
N PRO A 886 -8.92 -36.64 57.78
CA PRO A 886 -8.93 -37.14 59.16
C PRO A 886 -9.77 -36.27 60.10
N SER A 887 -10.47 -36.90 61.04
CA SER A 887 -11.35 -36.21 61.98
C SER A 887 -10.52 -35.65 63.13
N LEU A 888 -10.10 -34.39 63.01
CA LEU A 888 -9.31 -33.63 64.00
C LEU A 888 -10.19 -32.57 64.67
N ASN A 889 -9.91 -32.26 65.94
CA ASN A 889 -10.51 -31.10 66.62
C ASN A 889 -9.83 -29.78 66.19
N ASP A 890 -10.42 -28.63 66.52
CA ASP A 890 -9.94 -27.32 66.04
C ASP A 890 -8.51 -26.98 66.51
N GLU A 891 -8.12 -27.36 67.73
CA GLU A 891 -6.74 -27.16 68.23
C GLU A 891 -5.72 -28.06 67.51
N GLN A 892 -6.11 -29.30 67.19
CA GLN A 892 -5.30 -30.22 66.40
C GLN A 892 -5.17 -29.72 64.96
N TRP A 893 -6.25 -29.21 64.36
CA TRP A 893 -6.22 -28.58 63.04
C TRP A 893 -5.26 -27.39 63.00
N LEU A 894 -5.26 -26.53 64.02
CA LEU A 894 -4.34 -25.40 64.10
C LEU A 894 -2.87 -25.86 64.11
N LYS A 895 -2.55 -26.91 64.88
CA LYS A 895 -1.19 -27.50 64.93
C LYS A 895 -0.81 -28.11 63.57
N VAL A 896 -1.73 -28.82 62.92
CA VAL A 896 -1.51 -29.43 61.61
C VAL A 896 -1.35 -28.37 60.53
N GLU A 897 -2.15 -27.31 60.52
CA GLU A 897 -2.04 -26.19 59.57
C GLU A 897 -0.70 -25.47 59.69
N CYS A 898 -0.25 -25.17 60.91
CA CYS A 898 1.09 -24.61 61.13
C CYS A 898 2.18 -25.53 60.57
N ALA A 899 2.13 -26.83 60.86
CA ALA A 899 3.11 -27.79 60.37
C ALA A 899 3.09 -27.96 58.84
N LEU A 900 1.90 -27.95 58.21
CA LEU A 900 1.77 -28.02 56.75
C LEU A 900 2.27 -26.74 56.08
N ARG A 901 1.99 -25.56 56.66
CA ARG A 901 2.54 -24.29 56.22
C ARG A 901 4.06 -24.29 56.28
N ASP A 902 4.63 -24.71 57.41
CA ASP A 902 6.08 -24.76 57.61
C ASP A 902 6.75 -25.76 56.65
N LEU A 903 6.09 -26.88 56.34
CA LEU A 903 6.55 -27.84 55.33
C LEU A 903 6.63 -27.21 53.94
N ILE A 904 5.60 -26.45 53.53
CA ILE A 904 5.55 -25.77 52.23
C ILE A 904 6.61 -24.66 52.16
N LEU A 905 6.67 -23.81 53.20
CA LEU A 905 7.64 -22.71 53.26
C LEU A 905 9.08 -23.22 53.33
N SER A 906 9.34 -24.33 54.02
CA SER A 906 10.66 -24.96 54.09
C SER A 906 11.08 -25.57 52.75
N ASP A 907 10.16 -26.20 52.02
CA ASP A 907 10.44 -26.71 50.67
C ASP A 907 10.70 -25.55 49.69
N TYR A 908 9.91 -24.47 49.77
CA TYR A 908 10.13 -23.26 48.98
C TYR A 908 11.48 -22.62 49.30
N ALA A 909 11.81 -22.45 50.58
CA ALA A 909 13.09 -21.92 51.04
C ALA A 909 14.28 -22.75 50.58
N LYS A 910 14.17 -24.08 50.60
CA LYS A 910 15.22 -25.00 50.10
C LYS A 910 15.36 -24.94 48.58
N LYS A 911 14.24 -24.91 47.83
CA LYS A 911 14.27 -24.86 46.36
C LYS A 911 14.77 -23.51 45.84
N ASN A 912 14.50 -22.42 46.55
CA ASN A 912 14.79 -21.06 46.12
C ASN A 912 15.94 -20.37 46.86
N ASN A 913 16.56 -21.06 47.82
CA ASN A 913 17.68 -20.57 48.62
C ASN A 913 17.37 -19.24 49.37
N VAL A 914 16.20 -19.17 50.01
CA VAL A 914 15.69 -17.99 50.76
C VAL A 914 15.44 -18.37 52.21
N ASN A 915 15.73 -17.45 53.15
CA ASN A 915 15.44 -17.67 54.57
C ASN A 915 13.93 -17.48 54.86
N THR A 916 13.30 -18.45 55.52
CA THR A 916 11.84 -18.44 55.81
C THR A 916 11.42 -17.27 56.70
N SER A 917 12.31 -16.77 57.55
CA SER A 917 12.06 -15.62 58.43
C SER A 917 12.07 -14.26 57.71
N ALA A 918 12.54 -14.20 56.47
CA ALA A 918 12.58 -12.98 55.67
C ALA A 918 11.31 -12.75 54.83
N LEU A 919 10.36 -13.69 54.84
CA LEU A 919 9.12 -13.62 54.06
C LEU A 919 8.04 -12.83 54.81
N THR A 920 7.43 -11.87 54.12
CA THR A 920 6.26 -11.12 54.58
C THR A 920 5.01 -11.99 54.59
N GLN A 921 3.99 -11.58 55.35
CA GLN A 921 2.69 -12.28 55.41
C GLN A 921 2.00 -12.39 54.04
N SER A 922 2.14 -11.37 53.19
CA SER A 922 1.68 -11.40 51.80
C SER A 922 2.42 -12.42 50.95
N GLU A 923 3.75 -12.52 51.06
CA GLU A 923 4.54 -13.51 50.32
C GLU A 923 4.24 -14.93 50.78
N MET A 924 4.09 -15.15 52.09
CA MET A 924 3.70 -16.46 52.62
C MET A 924 2.34 -16.91 52.06
N ARG A 925 1.36 -16.01 52.00
CA ARG A 925 0.03 -16.29 51.41
C ARG A 925 0.13 -16.61 49.92
N ASP A 926 0.89 -15.82 49.19
CA ASP A 926 1.01 -15.94 47.73
C ASP A 926 1.76 -17.25 47.36
N ILE A 927 2.72 -17.72 48.17
CA ILE A 927 3.41 -19.02 48.01
C ILE A 927 2.42 -20.17 48.19
N ILE A 928 1.54 -20.08 49.18
CA ILE A 928 0.54 -21.12 49.47
C ILE A 928 -0.49 -21.19 48.32
N LEU A 929 -0.99 -20.03 47.88
CA LEU A 929 -1.92 -19.91 46.74
C LEU A 929 -1.27 -20.30 45.40
N GLY A 930 0.06 -20.42 45.35
CA GLY A 930 0.79 -20.73 44.13
C GLY A 930 0.72 -19.59 43.13
N ALA A 931 0.62 -18.35 43.62
CA ALA A 931 1.03 -17.21 42.83
C ALA A 931 2.52 -17.37 42.52
N GLU A 932 2.94 -17.00 41.32
CA GLU A 932 4.35 -17.01 40.96
C GLU A 932 5.06 -15.93 41.77
N ILE A 933 5.57 -16.31 42.95
CA ILE A 933 6.45 -15.45 43.72
C ILE A 933 7.87 -15.72 43.28
N ALA A 934 8.44 -14.72 42.64
CA ALA A 934 9.88 -14.66 42.50
C ALA A 934 10.52 -14.59 43.90
N PRO A 935 11.48 -15.47 44.23
CA PRO A 935 12.32 -15.35 45.43
C PRO A 935 12.72 -13.88 45.66
N PRO A 936 12.82 -13.31 46.88
CA PRO A 936 13.10 -11.87 47.04
C PRO A 936 14.37 -11.38 46.30
N SER A 937 15.34 -12.28 46.09
CA SER A 937 16.49 -12.08 45.19
C SER A 937 16.08 -12.03 43.71
N GLN A 938 15.23 -12.94 43.27
CA GLN A 938 14.55 -13.04 41.99
C GLN A 938 13.35 -12.09 41.79
N GLN A 939 12.78 -11.40 42.78
CA GLN A 939 11.73 -10.39 42.58
C GLN A 939 12.39 -9.05 42.27
N ARG A 940 13.53 -8.80 42.89
CA ARG A 940 14.48 -7.76 42.47
C ARG A 940 15.15 -8.10 41.13
N GLN A 941 15.39 -9.37 40.83
CA GLN A 941 15.88 -9.84 39.53
C GLN A 941 14.78 -9.98 38.46
N GLN A 942 13.50 -10.20 38.80
CA GLN A 942 12.33 -10.30 37.91
C GLN A 942 11.77 -8.93 37.59
N ILE A 943 11.89 -7.94 38.48
CA ILE A 943 11.71 -6.54 38.07
C ILE A 943 12.81 -6.16 37.05
N ALA A 944 14.04 -6.69 37.21
CA ALA A 944 15.12 -6.58 36.22
C ALA A 944 15.00 -7.52 34.99
N GLU A 945 14.23 -8.62 35.08
CA GLU A 945 14.01 -9.62 34.01
C GLU A 945 12.71 -9.40 33.25
N ILE A 946 11.71 -8.72 33.81
CA ILE A 946 10.51 -8.21 33.11
C ILE A 946 10.93 -7.05 32.18
N GLU A 947 11.90 -6.23 32.61
CA GLU A 947 12.62 -5.31 31.72
C GLU A 947 13.44 -6.04 30.63
N LYS A 948 13.84 -7.30 30.87
CA LYS A 948 14.65 -8.13 29.96
C LYS A 948 13.83 -9.07 29.06
N GLN A 949 12.62 -9.49 29.44
CA GLN A 949 11.74 -10.38 28.66
C GLN A 949 10.82 -9.64 27.69
N SER A 950 10.68 -8.32 27.80
CA SER A 950 10.26 -7.52 26.63
C SER A 950 11.27 -7.61 25.47
N ARG A 951 12.49 -8.17 25.68
CA ARG A 951 13.56 -8.28 24.66
C ARG A 951 13.78 -9.67 24.04
N GLU A 952 13.14 -10.76 24.48
CA GLU A 952 13.49 -12.11 23.97
C GLU A 952 12.27 -12.98 23.58
N THR A 953 11.34 -12.43 22.81
CA THR A 953 10.46 -13.24 21.92
C THR A 953 11.21 -13.81 20.71
N THR A 954 12.51 -14.14 20.85
CA THR A 954 13.28 -14.74 19.77
C THR A 954 14.39 -15.62 20.34
N GLN A 955 14.13 -16.94 20.44
CA GLN A 955 15.20 -17.94 20.42
C GLN A 955 15.01 -18.87 19.22
N LEU A 956 15.87 -18.66 18.22
CA LEU A 956 16.11 -19.53 17.09
C LEU A 956 17.20 -20.55 17.43
N THR A 957 17.06 -21.71 16.80
CA THR A 957 18.11 -22.66 16.38
C THR A 957 19.49 -22.03 16.17
N ALA A 958 20.55 -22.72 16.58
CA ALA A 958 21.94 -22.31 16.32
C ALA A 958 22.19 -22.10 14.81
N VAL A 959 22.79 -20.97 14.45
CA VAL A 959 23.10 -20.59 13.06
C VAL A 959 24.60 -20.33 12.93
N THR A 960 25.21 -21.01 11.97
CA THR A 960 26.60 -20.82 11.53
C THR A 960 26.63 -19.71 10.48
N THR A 961 27.38 -18.63 10.71
CA THR A 961 27.50 -17.51 9.78
C THR A 961 28.94 -17.36 9.29
N ARG A 962 29.13 -17.18 7.97
CA ARG A 962 30.43 -17.01 7.30
C ARG A 962 30.60 -15.54 6.90
N THR A 963 31.67 -14.89 7.34
CA THR A 963 31.93 -13.44 7.13
C THR A 963 33.41 -13.16 6.87
N THR A 964 33.76 -12.13 6.12
CA THR A 964 35.14 -11.74 5.78
C THR A 964 35.63 -10.55 6.62
N ASN A 965 36.89 -10.55 7.05
CA ASN A 965 37.48 -9.40 7.77
C ASN A 965 37.92 -8.27 6.81
N VAL A 966 38.43 -7.16 7.36
CA VAL A 966 38.88 -5.95 6.62
C VAL A 966 40.03 -6.21 5.62
N HIS A 967 40.63 -7.40 5.65
CA HIS A 967 41.67 -7.88 4.74
C HIS A 967 41.20 -8.99 3.77
N GLY A 968 39.93 -9.40 3.83
CA GLY A 968 39.33 -10.33 2.86
C GLY A 968 39.40 -11.83 3.22
N ASP A 969 39.79 -12.18 4.45
CA ASP A 969 39.85 -13.59 4.89
C ASP A 969 38.51 -14.11 5.44
N GLU A 970 38.06 -15.29 4.99
CA GLU A 970 36.80 -15.91 5.41
C GLU A 970 36.87 -16.49 6.84
N LEU A 971 36.02 -15.97 7.73
CA LEU A 971 35.78 -16.47 9.08
C LEU A 971 34.43 -17.18 9.17
N ILE A 972 34.38 -18.33 9.82
CA ILE A 972 33.14 -19.07 10.11
C ILE A 972 32.92 -19.03 11.63
N ILE A 973 31.85 -18.36 12.05
CA ILE A 973 31.52 -18.18 13.47
C ILE A 973 30.15 -18.82 13.73
N THR A 974 30.11 -19.71 14.73
CA THR A 974 28.89 -20.41 15.16
C THR A 974 28.39 -19.75 16.44
N THR A 975 27.21 -19.14 16.42
CA THR A 975 26.62 -18.51 17.60
C THR A 975 25.45 -19.34 18.14
N THR A 976 25.50 -19.60 19.45
CA THR A 976 24.65 -20.62 20.10
C THR A 976 23.68 -20.03 21.13
N SER A 977 23.87 -18.78 21.56
CA SER A 977 22.90 -18.06 22.41
C SER A 977 22.33 -16.81 21.73
N PRO A 978 21.11 -16.37 22.07
CA PRO A 978 20.56 -15.12 21.57
C PRO A 978 21.30 -13.93 22.08
N TYR A 979 21.90 -14.00 23.26
CA TYR A 979 22.69 -12.89 23.74
C TYR A 979 23.90 -12.67 22.82
N GLU A 980 24.50 -13.74 22.30
CA GLU A 980 25.55 -13.63 21.27
C GLU A 980 24.97 -13.18 19.92
N GLN A 981 23.82 -13.70 19.48
CA GLN A 981 23.16 -13.27 18.24
C GLN A 981 22.65 -11.81 18.31
N GLN A 982 22.21 -11.35 19.49
CA GLN A 982 21.57 -10.05 19.75
C GLN A 982 22.61 -9.02 20.20
N ALA A 983 23.72 -9.39 20.85
CA ALA A 983 24.89 -8.52 21.00
C ALA A 983 25.60 -8.31 19.66
N PHE A 984 25.61 -9.32 18.77
CA PHE A 984 26.11 -9.18 17.40
C PHE A 984 25.15 -8.36 16.52
N ALA A 985 23.82 -8.59 16.60
CA ALA A 985 22.80 -7.84 15.85
C ALA A 985 22.54 -6.42 16.39
N SER A 986 22.59 -6.17 17.70
CA SER A 986 22.32 -4.84 18.29
C SER A 986 23.51 -3.88 18.20
N LYS A 987 24.73 -4.39 17.97
CA LYS A 987 25.87 -3.55 17.57
C LYS A 987 25.80 -3.11 16.11
N THR A 988 24.91 -3.66 15.29
CA THR A 988 24.92 -3.46 13.83
C THR A 988 23.58 -3.05 13.18
N ASP A 989 22.42 -3.25 13.82
CA ASP A 989 21.12 -2.94 13.19
C ASP A 989 20.62 -1.49 13.44
N TRP A 990 21.14 -0.57 12.65
CA TRP A 990 20.76 0.85 12.68
C TRP A 990 19.41 1.14 12.02
N ARG A 991 18.86 0.22 11.22
CA ARG A 991 17.66 0.44 10.38
C ARG A 991 16.38 0.48 11.21
N VAL A 992 16.20 -0.46 12.12
CA VAL A 992 15.05 -0.51 13.04
C VAL A 992 14.99 0.74 13.93
N ARG A 993 16.17 1.22 14.37
CA ARG A 993 16.26 2.45 15.15
C ARG A 993 15.98 3.70 14.32
N ALA A 994 16.43 3.74 13.07
CA ALA A 994 16.09 4.83 12.14
C ALA A 994 14.57 4.94 11.93
N ILE A 995 13.87 3.82 11.73
CA ILE A 995 12.40 3.79 11.63
C ILE A 995 11.76 4.29 12.92
N SER A 996 12.23 3.84 14.07
CA SER A 996 11.68 4.24 15.37
C SER A 996 11.88 5.73 15.68
N ALA A 997 13.03 6.28 15.28
CA ALA A 997 13.35 7.71 15.42
C ALA A 997 12.41 8.61 14.60
N THR A 998 11.85 8.12 13.48
CA THR A 998 10.85 8.89 12.70
C THR A 998 9.57 9.21 13.49
N ASN A 999 9.29 8.50 14.59
CA ASN A 999 8.12 8.74 15.44
C ASN A 999 8.38 9.75 16.58
N LEU A 1000 9.60 10.30 16.71
CA LEU A 1000 9.94 11.23 17.78
C LEU A 1000 9.10 12.52 17.79
N TYR A 1001 8.62 12.96 16.62
CA TYR A 1001 7.72 14.11 16.52
C TYR A 1001 6.38 13.91 17.26
N LEU A 1002 5.94 12.66 17.48
CA LEU A 1002 4.72 12.37 18.24
C LEU A 1002 4.90 12.63 19.74
N ARG A 1003 6.11 12.40 20.27
CA ARG A 1003 6.41 12.60 21.70
C ARG A 1003 6.50 14.08 22.09
N VAL A 1004 6.82 14.92 21.12
CA VAL A 1004 6.86 16.38 21.25
C VAL A 1004 5.49 17.00 21.59
N ASN A 1005 4.39 16.29 21.36
CA ASN A 1005 3.05 16.75 21.73
C ASN A 1005 2.81 16.74 23.26
N HIS A 1006 3.58 15.95 23.99
CA HIS A 1006 3.48 15.80 25.44
C HIS A 1006 4.86 15.98 26.08
N ILE A 1007 5.22 17.22 26.39
CA ILE A 1007 6.46 17.56 27.09
C ILE A 1007 6.12 17.93 28.54
N TYR A 1008 6.63 17.15 29.49
CA TYR A 1008 6.47 17.40 30.92
C TYR A 1008 7.73 18.05 31.47
N VAL A 1009 7.59 19.14 32.22
CA VAL A 1009 8.70 19.79 32.93
C VAL A 1009 8.61 19.41 34.41
N ASN A 1010 9.63 18.72 34.92
CA ASN A 1010 9.65 18.34 36.34
C ASN A 1010 9.84 19.59 37.20
N SER A 1011 8.85 19.88 38.04
CA SER A 1011 8.80 21.08 38.87
C SER A 1011 8.89 20.80 40.37
N ASP A 1012 9.15 19.55 40.75
CA ASP A 1012 9.20 19.12 42.14
C ASP A 1012 10.54 19.50 42.79
N ASP A 1013 10.51 19.93 44.05
CA ASP A 1013 11.68 20.31 44.87
C ASP A 1013 12.49 21.53 44.36
N ILE A 1014 11.85 22.48 43.67
CA ILE A 1014 12.48 23.74 43.22
C ILE A 1014 12.54 24.75 44.38
N LYS A 1015 13.71 25.31 44.66
CA LYS A 1015 13.87 26.43 45.60
C LYS A 1015 13.39 27.75 44.99
N GLU A 1016 12.65 28.57 45.74
CA GLU A 1016 12.14 29.88 45.29
C GLU A 1016 13.24 30.92 45.00
N THR A 1017 14.47 30.70 45.49
CA THR A 1017 15.62 31.60 45.32
C THR A 1017 16.56 31.06 44.24
N GLY A 1018 16.30 31.37 42.96
CA GLY A 1018 17.15 30.98 41.84
C GLY A 1018 16.74 31.56 40.50
N TYR A 1019 17.62 31.49 39.49
CA TYR A 1019 17.29 31.94 38.12
C TYR A 1019 16.20 31.07 37.49
N THR A 1020 15.30 31.70 36.73
CA THR A 1020 14.29 30.99 35.92
C THR A 1020 14.75 30.89 34.47
N TYR A 1021 14.81 29.68 33.91
CA TYR A 1021 15.25 29.44 32.54
C TYR A 1021 14.05 29.28 31.61
N ILE A 1022 14.02 30.04 30.52
CA ILE A 1022 12.96 29.96 29.51
C ILE A 1022 13.52 29.31 28.25
N MET A 1023 12.98 28.13 27.92
CA MET A 1023 13.34 27.37 26.72
C MET A 1023 12.29 27.57 25.62
N PRO A 1024 12.66 28.11 24.45
CA PRO A 1024 11.77 28.19 23.30
C PRO A 1024 11.38 26.82 22.79
N LYS A 1025 10.08 26.58 22.59
CA LYS A 1025 9.64 25.26 22.10
C LYS A 1025 10.20 24.97 20.72
N ASN A 1026 10.40 25.95 19.84
CA ASN A 1026 10.87 25.70 18.48
C ASN A 1026 12.23 24.96 18.44
N ILE A 1027 13.19 25.37 19.27
CA ILE A 1027 14.49 24.70 19.38
C ILE A 1027 14.39 23.43 20.23
N LEU A 1028 13.59 23.38 21.30
CA LEU A 1028 13.43 22.14 22.07
C LEU A 1028 12.81 21.01 21.22
N LYS A 1029 11.73 21.31 20.49
CA LYS A 1029 11.03 20.36 19.61
C LYS A 1029 11.96 19.81 18.53
N LYS A 1030 12.77 20.68 17.91
CA LYS A 1030 13.73 20.25 16.89
C LYS A 1030 14.86 19.40 17.50
N PHE A 1031 15.33 19.72 18.70
CA PHE A 1031 16.39 18.96 19.39
C PHE A 1031 15.94 17.52 19.66
N ILE A 1032 14.69 17.34 20.09
CA ILE A 1032 14.04 16.04 20.30
C ILE A 1032 13.90 15.27 18.98
N CYS A 1033 13.48 15.93 17.89
CA CYS A 1033 13.28 15.27 16.60
C CYS A 1033 14.57 14.84 15.88
N VAL A 1034 15.71 15.47 16.17
CA VAL A 1034 17.00 15.10 15.55
C VAL A 1034 17.78 14.04 16.32
N ALA A 1035 17.27 13.57 17.46
CA ALA A 1035 17.91 12.62 18.34
C ALA A 1035 17.66 11.15 17.93
N ASP A 1036 18.38 10.23 18.58
CA ASP A 1036 18.04 8.80 18.63
C ASP A 1036 17.35 8.48 19.96
N LEU A 1037 16.50 7.44 19.97
CA LEU A 1037 15.81 6.98 21.18
C LEU A 1037 16.75 6.34 22.20
N ARG A 1038 17.96 5.94 21.78
CA ARG A 1038 18.91 5.20 22.63
C ARG A 1038 20.27 5.86 22.75
N THR A 1039 20.81 6.36 21.65
CA THR A 1039 22.08 7.09 21.65
C THR A 1039 21.85 8.54 22.05
N GLN A 1040 22.52 8.97 23.10
CA GLN A 1040 22.41 10.33 23.62
C GLN A 1040 23.04 11.34 22.64
N ILE A 1041 22.45 12.53 22.56
CA ILE A 1041 22.99 13.69 21.86
C ILE A 1041 22.99 14.89 22.79
N ALA A 1042 23.91 15.83 22.61
CA ALA A 1042 24.08 17.00 23.44
C ALA A 1042 24.18 18.31 22.63
N GLY A 1043 23.85 19.43 23.28
CA GLY A 1043 24.01 20.78 22.73
C GLY A 1043 24.29 21.79 23.83
N PHE A 1044 25.16 22.76 23.54
CA PHE A 1044 25.47 23.88 24.43
C PHE A 1044 24.37 24.95 24.34
N LEU A 1045 23.97 25.50 25.49
CA LEU A 1045 22.90 26.48 25.62
C LEU A 1045 23.50 27.88 25.77
N TYR A 1046 23.05 28.81 24.93
CA TYR A 1046 23.42 30.21 24.97
C TYR A 1046 22.18 31.09 25.02
N GLY A 1047 22.23 32.17 25.79
CA GLY A 1047 21.08 33.04 25.97
C GLY A 1047 21.44 34.39 26.58
N LEU A 1048 20.41 35.15 26.96
CA LEU A 1048 20.55 36.44 27.61
C LEU A 1048 19.39 36.68 28.57
N SER A 1049 19.57 37.62 29.49
CA SER A 1049 18.47 38.05 30.38
C SER A 1049 17.70 39.20 29.75
N PRO A 1050 16.37 39.22 29.79
CA PRO A 1050 15.59 40.40 29.41
C PRO A 1050 16.04 41.64 30.17
N GLN A 1051 16.03 42.81 29.52
CA GLN A 1051 16.46 44.07 30.14
C GLN A 1051 15.67 44.41 31.42
N ASP A 1052 14.40 43.99 31.47
CA ASP A 1052 13.48 44.27 32.57
C ASP A 1052 13.59 43.27 33.75
N ASN A 1053 14.23 42.11 33.55
CA ASN A 1053 14.33 41.10 34.60
C ASN A 1053 15.63 40.27 34.51
N PRO A 1054 16.67 40.62 35.30
CA PRO A 1054 17.95 39.91 35.29
C PRO A 1054 17.90 38.50 35.92
N GLN A 1055 16.82 38.15 36.65
CA GLN A 1055 16.62 36.83 37.26
C GLN A 1055 16.04 35.80 36.27
N VAL A 1056 15.71 36.21 35.05
CA VAL A 1056 15.21 35.34 33.98
C VAL A 1056 16.29 35.14 32.92
N LYS A 1057 16.53 33.89 32.53
CA LYS A 1057 17.49 33.51 31.48
C LYS A 1057 16.73 32.96 30.28
N GLU A 1058 16.70 33.71 29.18
CA GLU A 1058 16.07 33.28 27.92
C GLU A 1058 17.09 32.56 27.03
N ILE A 1059 16.86 31.27 26.77
CA ILE A 1059 17.73 30.47 25.90
C ILE A 1059 17.46 30.86 24.45
N ARG A 1060 18.45 31.42 23.75
CA ARG A 1060 18.31 31.89 22.36
C ARG A 1060 18.96 30.96 21.35
N CYS A 1061 19.96 30.17 21.75
CA CYS A 1061 20.69 29.30 20.83
C CYS A 1061 21.02 27.95 21.47
N ILE A 1062 20.85 26.88 20.68
CA ILE A 1062 21.45 25.57 20.94
C ILE A 1062 22.60 25.38 19.93
N ALA A 1063 23.83 25.35 20.42
CA ALA A 1063 25.02 25.06 19.62
C ALA A 1063 25.33 23.56 19.71
N ILE A 1064 25.24 22.84 18.59
CA ILE A 1064 25.49 21.40 18.51
C ILE A 1064 26.91 21.16 17.99
N PRO A 1065 27.88 20.83 18.85
CA PRO A 1065 29.24 20.53 18.43
C PRO A 1065 29.34 19.14 17.76
N PRO A 1066 30.45 18.85 17.05
CA PRO A 1066 30.80 17.50 16.64
C PRO A 1066 30.79 16.56 17.84
N GLN A 1067 30.08 15.44 17.78
CA GLN A 1067 29.90 14.59 18.95
C GLN A 1067 29.77 13.12 18.59
N HIS A 1068 30.16 12.29 19.56
CA HIS A 1068 29.97 10.85 19.53
C HIS A 1068 29.19 10.42 20.78
N GLY A 1069 28.07 9.76 20.58
CA GLY A 1069 27.10 9.46 21.65
C GLY A 1069 27.10 7.99 22.00
N THR A 1070 26.93 7.68 23.28
CA THR A 1070 26.62 6.32 23.73
C THR A 1070 25.27 6.31 24.42
N HIS A 1071 24.87 5.17 24.99
CA HIS A 1071 23.66 5.09 25.80
C HIS A 1071 23.84 5.70 27.20
N GLN A 1072 25.08 5.95 27.63
CA GLN A 1072 25.42 6.44 28.97
C GLN A 1072 26.00 7.86 28.99
N MET A 1073 26.72 8.26 27.94
CA MET A 1073 27.37 9.57 27.88
C MET A 1073 27.57 10.05 26.45
N VAL A 1074 27.77 11.36 26.29
CA VAL A 1074 28.16 12.00 25.03
C VAL A 1074 29.58 12.53 25.14
N THR A 1075 30.42 12.19 24.18
CA THR A 1075 31.78 12.72 24.07
C THR A 1075 31.77 13.96 23.20
N LEU A 1076 32.15 15.10 23.80
CA LEU A 1076 32.25 16.40 23.16
C LEU A 1076 33.73 16.83 23.03
N PRO A 1077 34.09 17.60 21.98
CA PRO A 1077 35.40 18.22 21.88
C PRO A 1077 35.64 19.21 23.02
N SER A 1078 36.90 19.31 23.46
CA SER A 1078 37.30 20.18 24.58
C SER A 1078 37.13 21.68 24.28
N ASN A 1079 37.16 22.08 23.00
CA ASN A 1079 36.99 23.46 22.60
C ASN A 1079 35.50 23.84 22.57
N LEU A 1080 35.15 25.00 23.13
CA LEU A 1080 33.79 25.55 23.04
C LEU A 1080 33.50 26.12 21.62
N PRO A 1081 32.22 26.23 21.24
CA PRO A 1081 31.84 26.79 19.95
C PRO A 1081 32.11 28.30 19.91
N GLU A 1082 32.87 28.75 18.92
CA GLU A 1082 33.14 30.17 18.64
C GLU A 1082 32.43 30.60 17.35
N HIS A 1083 31.69 31.72 17.41
CA HIS A 1083 31.03 32.33 16.25
C HIS A 1083 30.57 33.76 16.58
N GLU A 1084 30.52 34.67 15.60
CA GLU A 1084 30.16 36.08 15.81
C GLU A 1084 28.79 36.25 16.51
N PHE A 1085 27.81 35.41 16.16
CA PHE A 1085 26.47 35.42 16.74
C PHE A 1085 26.38 34.88 18.19
N LEU A 1086 27.45 34.29 18.71
CA LEU A 1086 27.53 33.87 20.11
C LEU A 1086 28.17 34.94 21.00
N ASN A 1087 28.82 35.97 20.43
CA ASN A 1087 29.55 36.98 21.19
C ASN A 1087 28.62 37.81 22.09
N ASP A 1088 27.38 38.05 21.67
CA ASP A 1088 26.38 38.82 22.42
C ASP A 1088 25.54 37.95 23.37
N LEU A 1089 25.83 36.65 23.49
CA LEU A 1089 25.10 35.69 24.32
C LEU A 1089 25.98 35.16 25.45
N GLU A 1090 25.42 35.02 26.66
CA GLU A 1090 26.09 34.33 27.76
C GLU A 1090 25.86 32.81 27.70
N PRO A 1091 26.86 31.97 28.04
CA PRO A 1091 26.68 30.53 28.14
C PRO A 1091 25.81 30.19 29.35
N LEU A 1092 24.72 29.47 29.11
CA LEU A 1092 23.73 29.08 30.12
C LEU A 1092 23.83 27.60 30.51
N GLY A 1093 24.72 26.82 29.90
CA GLY A 1093 24.93 25.42 30.24
C GLY A 1093 24.87 24.49 29.04
N TRP A 1094 24.46 23.24 29.26
CA TRP A 1094 24.27 22.26 28.18
C TRP A 1094 23.06 21.38 28.43
N MET A 1095 22.50 20.84 27.34
CA MET A 1095 21.43 19.87 27.38
C MET A 1095 21.82 18.58 26.67
N HIS A 1096 21.25 17.45 27.10
CA HIS A 1096 21.36 16.18 26.38
C HIS A 1096 20.10 15.34 26.48
N THR A 1097 19.95 14.42 25.51
CA THR A 1097 18.89 13.42 25.53
C THR A 1097 19.30 12.20 26.34
N GLN A 1098 18.33 11.53 26.95
CA GLN A 1098 18.53 10.25 27.62
C GLN A 1098 17.38 9.27 27.34
N PRO A 1099 17.67 7.97 27.22
CA PRO A 1099 16.68 6.97 26.83
C PRO A 1099 15.60 6.74 27.88
N ASN A 1100 15.92 6.95 29.17
CA ASN A 1100 15.03 6.74 30.30
C ASN A 1100 15.13 7.94 31.26
N GLU A 1101 14.05 8.22 31.99
CA GLU A 1101 14.03 9.25 33.03
C GLU A 1101 14.77 8.76 34.27
N ALA A 1102 15.86 9.47 34.64
CA ALA A 1102 16.61 9.20 35.84
C ALA A 1102 16.02 10.00 37.03
N PRO A 1103 15.87 9.39 38.22
CA PRO A 1103 15.33 10.09 39.41
C PRO A 1103 16.33 11.13 39.98
N GLN A 1104 17.61 11.02 39.62
CA GLN A 1104 18.69 11.90 40.04
C GLN A 1104 19.64 12.19 38.88
N LEU A 1105 20.32 13.35 38.92
CA LEU A 1105 21.34 13.73 37.93
C LEU A 1105 22.48 12.72 37.92
N SER A 1106 22.89 12.19 36.77
CA SER A 1106 23.90 11.12 36.76
C SER A 1106 25.27 11.61 37.27
N PRO A 1107 26.06 10.75 37.94
CA PRO A 1107 27.42 11.10 38.36
C PRO A 1107 28.33 11.48 37.16
N GLN A 1108 28.07 10.90 35.99
CA GLN A 1108 28.75 11.23 34.74
C GLN A 1108 28.42 12.65 34.28
N ASP A 1109 27.15 13.05 34.29
CA ASP A 1109 26.72 14.41 33.89
C ASP A 1109 27.29 15.46 34.85
N LEU A 1110 27.31 15.14 36.14
CA LEU A 1110 27.90 15.99 37.18
C LEU A 1110 29.41 16.16 36.97
N THR A 1111 30.12 15.07 36.69
CA THR A 1111 31.56 15.08 36.39
C THR A 1111 31.86 15.86 35.09
N SER A 1112 31.06 15.63 34.04
CA SER A 1112 31.20 16.32 32.76
C SER A 1112 30.96 17.81 32.89
N HIS A 1113 29.90 18.22 33.61
CA HIS A 1113 29.60 19.63 33.83
C HIS A 1113 30.66 20.33 34.70
N ALA A 1114 31.16 19.68 35.76
CA ALA A 1114 32.24 20.22 36.59
C ALA A 1114 33.54 20.42 35.77
N LYS A 1115 33.88 19.46 34.89
CA LYS A 1115 35.04 19.57 33.97
C LYS A 1115 34.86 20.68 32.93
N ILE A 1116 33.65 20.86 32.39
CA ILE A 1116 33.35 21.96 31.46
C ILE A 1116 33.53 23.32 32.15
N LEU A 1117 33.04 23.46 33.39
CA LEU A 1117 33.19 24.66 34.21
C LEU A 1117 34.66 24.95 34.56
N GLU A 1118 35.45 23.92 34.91
CA GLU A 1118 36.89 24.07 35.20
C GLU A 1118 37.70 24.48 33.96
N ASN A 1119 37.39 23.90 32.81
CA ASN A 1119 38.12 24.15 31.57
C ASN A 1119 37.74 25.46 30.88
N ASN A 1120 36.60 26.08 31.23
CA ASN A 1120 36.07 27.26 30.51
C ASN A 1120 35.69 28.40 31.46
N LYS A 1121 36.57 29.42 31.55
CA LYS A 1121 36.38 30.59 32.41
C LYS A 1121 35.17 31.47 32.05
N GLN A 1122 34.57 31.29 30.87
CA GLN A 1122 33.37 32.02 30.44
C GLN A 1122 32.08 31.45 31.08
N TRP A 1123 32.11 30.21 31.57
CA TRP A 1123 30.94 29.58 32.19
C TRP A 1123 30.89 29.92 33.68
N ASP A 1124 29.74 30.43 34.11
CA ASP A 1124 29.48 30.82 35.50
C ASP A 1124 28.75 29.68 36.22
N GLY A 1125 29.36 29.12 37.27
CA GLY A 1125 28.78 28.02 38.05
C GLY A 1125 27.46 28.37 38.74
N GLU A 1126 27.14 29.66 38.91
CA GLU A 1126 25.85 30.10 39.46
C GLU A 1126 24.74 30.17 38.41
N LYS A 1127 25.09 30.34 37.13
CA LYS A 1127 24.15 30.53 36.01
C LYS A 1127 24.08 29.35 35.04
N CYS A 1128 25.10 28.50 34.97
CA CYS A 1128 25.13 27.39 34.03
C CYS A 1128 24.36 26.17 34.58
N ILE A 1129 23.55 25.55 33.72
CA ILE A 1129 22.70 24.41 34.08
C ILE A 1129 23.00 23.17 33.24
N ILE A 1130 22.57 22.01 33.74
CA ILE A 1130 22.50 20.76 33.00
C ILE A 1130 21.03 20.45 32.77
N LEU A 1131 20.63 20.28 31.52
CA LEU A 1131 19.24 20.01 31.16
C LEU A 1131 19.13 18.61 30.55
N THR A 1132 18.38 17.73 31.20
CA THR A 1132 18.15 16.36 30.74
C THR A 1132 16.79 16.26 30.05
N CYS A 1133 16.79 15.69 28.83
CA CYS A 1133 15.57 15.40 28.07
C CYS A 1133 15.37 13.89 27.98
N SER A 1134 14.46 13.35 28.77
CA SER A 1134 14.21 11.91 28.88
C SER A 1134 13.07 11.46 27.96
N PHE A 1135 13.28 10.39 27.21
CA PHE A 1135 12.23 9.81 26.36
C PHE A 1135 11.32 8.85 27.15
N THR A 1136 10.08 9.24 27.40
CA THR A 1136 9.06 8.38 28.03
C THR A 1136 8.08 7.82 26.98
N PRO A 1137 7.38 6.70 27.20
CA PRO A 1137 6.43 6.16 26.23
C PRO A 1137 5.33 7.19 25.88
N GLY A 1138 5.39 7.74 24.67
CA GLY A 1138 4.41 8.74 24.18
C GLY A 1138 4.69 10.20 24.57
N SER A 1139 5.74 10.48 25.32
CA SER A 1139 6.07 11.83 25.82
C SER A 1139 7.57 12.06 26.01
N CYS A 1140 7.96 13.28 26.39
CA CYS A 1140 9.31 13.60 26.85
C CYS A 1140 9.23 14.29 28.22
N SER A 1141 10.17 13.98 29.12
CA SER A 1141 10.33 14.72 30.38
C SER A 1141 11.59 15.60 30.34
N LEU A 1142 11.50 16.79 30.94
CA LEU A 1142 12.57 17.78 30.98
C LEU A 1142 12.88 18.15 32.43
N THR A 1143 14.14 18.02 32.83
CA THR A 1143 14.59 18.45 34.15
C THR A 1143 15.86 19.28 34.02
N ALA A 1144 15.94 20.39 34.76
CA ALA A 1144 17.09 21.27 34.79
C ALA A 1144 17.77 21.22 36.17
N TYR A 1145 19.09 21.12 36.18
CA TYR A 1145 19.90 20.99 37.37
C TYR A 1145 21.02 22.03 37.39
N LYS A 1146 21.38 22.48 38.59
CA LYS A 1146 22.55 23.30 38.88
C LYS A 1146 23.44 22.57 39.89
N LEU A 1147 24.76 22.72 39.79
CA LEU A 1147 25.67 22.14 40.77
C LEU A 1147 25.77 23.00 42.03
N THR A 1148 25.79 22.33 43.18
CA THR A 1148 26.17 22.98 44.45
C THR A 1148 27.69 23.12 44.53
N PRO A 1149 28.24 24.01 45.37
CA PRO A 1149 29.69 24.12 45.57
C PRO A 1149 30.36 22.78 45.94
N SER A 1150 29.71 21.99 46.81
CA SER A 1150 30.16 20.63 47.15
C SER A 1150 30.14 19.67 45.98
N GLY A 1151 29.13 19.78 45.10
CA GLY A 1151 29.06 18.96 43.89
C GLY A 1151 30.11 19.33 42.85
N TYR A 1152 30.41 20.62 42.70
CA TYR A 1152 31.48 21.09 41.83
C TYR A 1152 32.84 20.55 42.27
N GLU A 1153 33.17 20.65 43.57
CA GLU A 1153 34.42 20.13 44.12
C GLU A 1153 34.55 18.62 43.98
N TRP A 1154 33.45 17.88 44.20
CA TRP A 1154 33.43 16.44 44.00
C TRP A 1154 33.60 16.07 42.51
N GLY A 1155 32.86 16.73 41.61
CA GLY A 1155 32.88 16.46 40.17
C GLY A 1155 34.23 16.70 39.50
N ARG A 1156 34.96 17.76 39.89
CA ARG A 1156 36.31 18.02 39.37
C ARG A 1156 37.34 16.98 39.85
N SER A 1157 37.19 16.49 41.08
CA SER A 1157 38.12 15.52 41.66
C SER A 1157 37.77 14.07 41.31
N ASN A 1158 36.59 13.81 40.76
CA ASN A 1158 36.16 12.48 40.39
C ASN A 1158 36.96 11.92 39.19
N LYS A 1159 37.60 10.76 39.41
CA LYS A 1159 38.34 9.98 38.41
C LYS A 1159 37.69 8.62 38.14
N ASP A 1160 36.63 8.28 38.86
CA ASP A 1160 35.91 7.02 38.72
C ASP A 1160 34.79 7.16 37.68
N ASN A 1161 34.87 6.34 36.63
CA ASN A 1161 33.89 6.28 35.55
C ASN A 1161 32.84 5.17 35.77
N GLY A 1162 32.84 4.51 36.93
CA GLY A 1162 31.86 3.51 37.31
C GLY A 1162 30.44 4.09 37.49
N SER A 1163 29.43 3.21 37.54
CA SER A 1163 28.02 3.63 37.67
C SER A 1163 27.66 4.21 39.04
N ASN A 1164 28.44 3.91 40.09
CA ASN A 1164 28.25 4.42 41.46
C ASN A 1164 29.60 4.86 42.06
N PRO A 1165 30.16 6.01 41.66
CA PRO A 1165 31.45 6.48 42.15
C PRO A 1165 31.39 6.86 43.64
N HIS A 1166 32.47 6.58 44.35
CA HIS A 1166 32.55 6.77 45.80
C HIS A 1166 32.34 8.26 46.20
N GLY A 1167 31.46 8.50 47.16
CA GLY A 1167 31.18 9.84 47.69
C GLY A 1167 30.16 10.67 46.91
N TYR A 1168 29.53 10.15 45.85
CA TYR A 1168 28.42 10.82 45.18
C TYR A 1168 27.18 10.91 46.09
N LEU A 1169 26.61 12.11 46.26
CA LEU A 1169 25.45 12.36 47.10
C LEU A 1169 24.39 13.20 46.34
N PRO A 1170 23.08 12.97 46.55
CA PRO A 1170 22.01 13.78 45.96
C PRO A 1170 22.06 15.28 46.32
N THR A 1171 22.76 15.65 47.39
CA THR A 1171 22.99 17.06 47.78
C THR A 1171 23.98 17.79 46.87
N HIS A 1172 24.64 17.10 45.94
CA HIS A 1172 25.64 17.68 45.05
C HIS A 1172 25.03 18.56 43.94
N TYR A 1173 23.74 18.45 43.68
CA TYR A 1173 23.03 19.28 42.70
C TYR A 1173 21.71 19.77 43.30
N GLU A 1174 21.14 20.80 42.69
CA GLU A 1174 19.80 21.31 42.99
C GLU A 1174 19.00 21.46 41.70
N LYS A 1175 17.69 21.20 41.76
CA LYS A 1175 16.80 21.43 40.62
C LYS A 1175 16.49 22.92 40.48
N VAL A 1176 16.44 23.41 39.25
CA VAL A 1176 16.18 24.82 38.95
C VAL A 1176 14.92 25.00 38.11
N GLN A 1177 14.29 26.16 38.24
CA GLN A 1177 13.04 26.44 37.56
C GLN A 1177 13.23 26.60 36.05
N MET A 1178 12.39 25.91 35.29
CA MET A 1178 12.38 25.99 33.84
C MET A 1178 10.96 26.14 33.30
N LEU A 1179 10.79 26.98 32.30
CA LEU A 1179 9.52 27.23 31.62
C LEU A 1179 9.70 27.07 30.11
N LEU A 1180 8.64 26.62 29.45
CA LEU A 1180 8.59 26.55 27.99
C LEU A 1180 7.85 27.75 27.45
N SER A 1181 8.39 28.40 26.42
CA SER A 1181 7.77 29.58 25.81
C SER A 1181 7.68 29.46 24.29
N ASP A 1182 6.60 30.00 23.74
CA ASP A 1182 6.42 30.22 22.29
C ASP A 1182 6.55 31.69 21.91
N ARG A 1183 6.84 32.59 22.88
CA ARG A 1183 6.87 34.06 22.68
C ARG A 1183 8.06 34.55 21.87
N PHE A 1184 9.15 33.78 21.84
CA PHE A 1184 10.34 34.09 21.05
C PHE A 1184 10.92 32.81 20.47
N LEU A 1185 11.66 32.94 19.37
CA LEU A 1185 12.25 31.82 18.67
C LEU A 1185 13.75 31.76 18.97
N GLY A 1186 14.24 30.55 19.26
CA GLY A 1186 15.68 30.28 19.27
C GLY A 1186 16.19 29.86 17.89
N PHE A 1187 17.51 29.82 17.73
CA PHE A 1187 18.19 29.31 16.55
C PHE A 1187 19.23 28.22 16.90
N TYR A 1188 19.80 27.60 15.87
CA TYR A 1188 20.85 26.59 16.02
C TYR A 1188 22.16 27.05 15.40
N MET A 1189 23.24 26.60 16.03
CA MET A 1189 24.59 26.61 15.46
C MET A 1189 25.03 25.16 15.26
N ILE A 1190 25.56 24.85 14.08
CA ILE A 1190 26.05 23.51 13.70
C ILE A 1190 27.48 23.61 13.15
N PRO A 1191 28.23 22.51 13.05
CA PRO A 1191 29.58 22.56 12.50
C PRO A 1191 29.55 22.90 11.00
N ASP A 1192 30.50 23.68 10.51
CA ASP A 1192 30.48 24.19 9.13
C ASP A 1192 30.81 23.13 8.08
N ASN A 1193 31.95 22.45 8.22
CA ASN A 1193 32.50 21.52 7.21
C ASN A 1193 32.51 20.06 7.66
N THR A 1194 31.85 19.75 8.77
CA THR A 1194 31.76 18.39 9.31
C THR A 1194 30.33 18.10 9.79
N PRO A 1195 29.87 16.83 9.71
CA PRO A 1195 28.61 16.45 10.34
C PRO A 1195 28.71 16.63 11.85
N TRP A 1196 27.60 16.93 12.52
CA TRP A 1196 27.61 17.01 13.98
C TRP A 1196 27.64 15.61 14.63
N ASN A 1197 27.07 14.59 13.97
CA ASN A 1197 27.00 13.22 14.51
C ASN A 1197 28.06 12.30 13.89
N PHE A 1198 28.95 11.75 14.73
CA PHE A 1198 30.01 10.82 14.32
C PHE A 1198 29.74 9.36 14.69
N ASN A 1199 28.53 8.99 15.11
CA ASN A 1199 28.23 7.62 15.56
C ASN A 1199 28.43 6.52 14.49
N PHE A 1200 28.36 6.85 13.19
CA PHE A 1200 28.68 5.90 12.10
C PHE A 1200 30.08 6.12 11.52
N MET A 1201 30.86 7.03 12.10
CA MET A 1201 32.22 7.40 11.69
C MET A 1201 33.11 7.58 12.93
N GLY A 1202 32.94 6.75 13.96
CA GLY A 1202 33.53 6.97 15.28
C GLY A 1202 35.05 7.12 15.27
N VAL A 1203 35.74 6.47 14.34
CA VAL A 1203 37.22 6.57 14.15
C VAL A 1203 37.66 7.98 13.73
N LYS A 1204 36.75 8.80 13.20
CA LYS A 1204 37.01 10.19 12.76
C LYS A 1204 36.70 11.25 13.84
N HIS A 1205 36.14 10.85 14.98
CA HIS A 1205 35.87 11.77 16.10
C HIS A 1205 37.05 11.75 17.09
N ASP A 1206 37.55 12.93 17.43
CA ASP A 1206 38.64 13.11 18.39
C ASP A 1206 38.22 14.19 19.42
N PRO A 1207 38.25 13.91 20.74
CA PRO A 1207 37.97 14.91 21.78
C PRO A 1207 38.84 16.18 21.71
N GLN A 1208 39.98 16.16 21.03
CA GLN A 1208 40.85 17.33 20.82
C GLN A 1208 40.66 17.99 19.44
N MET A 1209 39.66 17.57 18.65
CA MET A 1209 39.43 18.13 17.32
C MET A 1209 39.01 19.60 17.37
N LYS A 1210 39.54 20.39 16.43
CA LYS A 1210 39.10 21.77 16.19
C LYS A 1210 37.90 21.78 15.25
N TYR A 1211 36.95 22.65 15.51
CA TYR A 1211 35.75 22.82 14.68
C TYR A 1211 35.32 24.29 14.65
N ASN A 1212 34.70 24.68 13.54
CA ASN A 1212 34.06 25.98 13.38
C ASN A 1212 32.54 25.78 13.30
N MET A 1213 31.79 26.77 13.78
CA MET A 1213 30.34 26.74 13.76
C MET A 1213 29.79 27.63 12.66
N LYS A 1214 28.58 27.33 12.19
CA LYS A 1214 27.76 28.18 11.34
C LYS A 1214 26.31 28.17 11.78
N LEU A 1215 25.56 29.20 11.39
CA LEU A 1215 24.11 29.21 11.51
C LEU A 1215 23.52 28.11 10.63
N GLY A 1216 22.73 27.20 11.21
CA GLY A 1216 22.12 26.13 10.44
C GLY A 1216 21.29 25.19 11.31
N MET A 1217 20.36 24.48 10.68
CA MET A 1217 19.53 23.50 11.38
C MET A 1217 20.25 22.15 11.46
N PRO A 1218 20.26 21.48 12.63
CA PRO A 1218 20.85 20.15 12.73
C PRO A 1218 20.07 19.15 11.88
N ARG A 1219 20.83 18.35 11.11
CA ARG A 1219 20.31 17.22 10.36
C ARG A 1219 19.93 16.10 11.31
N ASP A 1220 18.94 15.29 10.95
CA ASP A 1220 18.43 14.20 11.79
C ASP A 1220 19.53 13.16 12.07
N PHE A 1221 19.44 12.43 13.20
CA PHE A 1221 20.49 11.51 13.65
C PHE A 1221 20.97 10.54 12.56
N TYR A 1222 20.06 10.01 11.75
CA TYR A 1222 20.30 9.01 10.70
C TYR A 1222 20.46 9.60 9.28
N HIS A 1223 20.70 10.91 9.15
CA HIS A 1223 20.89 11.57 7.86
C HIS A 1223 22.10 11.00 7.09
N GLU A 1224 22.08 11.07 5.76
CA GLU A 1224 23.11 10.50 4.88
C GLU A 1224 24.53 11.03 5.15
N ASP A 1225 24.67 12.33 5.43
CA ASP A 1225 25.91 12.99 5.87
C ASP A 1225 26.56 12.34 7.09
N HIS A 1226 25.76 11.73 7.97
CA HIS A 1226 26.26 11.09 9.18
C HIS A 1226 26.73 9.65 8.91
N ARG A 1227 26.39 9.06 7.77
CA ARG A 1227 26.62 7.65 7.45
C ARG A 1227 27.09 7.36 5.99
N PRO A 1228 28.04 8.12 5.43
CA PRO A 1228 28.40 8.08 4.01
C PRO A 1228 28.88 6.72 3.50
N THR A 1229 29.53 5.90 4.35
CA THR A 1229 30.02 4.56 4.00
C THR A 1229 28.90 3.60 3.59
N HIS A 1230 27.74 3.66 4.27
CA HIS A 1230 26.59 2.81 3.96
C HIS A 1230 25.99 3.08 2.57
N PHE A 1231 26.14 4.29 2.04
CA PHE A 1231 25.64 4.67 0.71
C PHE A 1231 26.64 4.37 -0.40
N LEU A 1232 27.95 4.46 -0.12
CA LEU A 1232 29.02 4.06 -1.06
C LEU A 1232 29.05 2.54 -1.29
N GLU A 1233 28.71 1.74 -0.28
CA GLU A 1233 28.54 0.28 -0.45
C GLU A 1233 27.33 -0.06 -1.34
N PHE A 1234 26.27 0.75 -1.28
CA PHE A 1234 25.07 0.55 -2.09
C PHE A 1234 25.33 0.86 -3.59
N SER A 1235 26.10 1.91 -3.90
CA SER A 1235 26.47 2.22 -5.29
C SER A 1235 27.33 1.13 -5.94
N ASN A 1236 28.13 0.40 -5.16
CA ASN A 1236 28.97 -0.69 -5.66
C ASN A 1236 28.19 -2.00 -5.90
N ILE A 1237 26.96 -2.12 -5.38
CA ILE A 1237 26.10 -3.31 -5.54
C ILE A 1237 25.32 -3.26 -6.87
N GLU A 1238 25.15 -2.09 -7.50
CA GLU A 1238 24.44 -1.95 -8.78
C GLU A 1238 25.26 -2.41 -10.01
N GLU A 1239 26.57 -2.66 -9.89
CA GLU A 1239 27.43 -3.09 -11.02
C GLU A 1239 27.59 -4.63 -11.16
N GLY A 1240 27.01 -5.44 -10.26
CA GLY A 1240 27.12 -6.91 -10.28
C GLY A 1240 25.89 -7.64 -10.84
N GLU A 1241 26.07 -8.44 -11.89
CA GLU A 1241 25.03 -9.23 -12.58
C GLU A 1241 24.41 -10.38 -11.75
N VAL A 1242 23.07 -10.45 -11.76
CA VAL A 1242 22.16 -11.62 -11.69
C VAL A 1242 22.28 -12.61 -10.52
N ALA A 1243 21.37 -12.50 -9.54
CA ALA A 1243 20.79 -13.65 -8.83
C ALA A 1243 19.34 -13.36 -8.36
N GLU A 1244 18.41 -14.26 -8.72
CA GLU A 1244 17.00 -14.26 -8.33
C GLU A 1244 16.82 -14.70 -6.86
N GLY A 1245 16.02 -13.94 -6.10
CA GLY A 1245 15.53 -14.31 -4.77
C GLY A 1245 14.99 -13.09 -4.02
N ASP A 1246 13.68 -13.05 -3.80
CA ASP A 1246 12.89 -12.11 -2.99
C ASP A 1246 13.56 -10.77 -2.60
N ARG A 1247 13.33 -9.75 -3.43
CA ARG A 1247 13.54 -8.34 -3.04
C ARG A 1247 12.33 -7.87 -2.24
N GLU A 1248 12.45 -7.93 -0.91
CA GLU A 1248 11.63 -7.10 -0.03
C GLU A 1248 12.03 -5.62 -0.21
N ASP A 1249 11.01 -4.78 -0.14
CA ASP A 1249 11.02 -3.34 -0.41
C ASP A 1249 12.15 -2.62 0.34
N THR A 1250 13.03 -1.93 -0.39
CA THR A 1250 14.27 -1.32 0.12
C THR A 1250 14.19 0.20 0.26
N PHE A 1251 12.98 0.78 0.17
CA PHE A 1251 12.73 2.19 0.44
C PHE A 1251 11.49 2.39 1.32
N THR A 1252 11.59 2.00 2.58
CA THR A 1252 10.77 2.60 3.67
C THR A 1252 11.58 2.71 4.96
#